data_AF-Q3MB12-F1
#
_entry.id   AF-Q3MB12-F1
#
_cell.length_a   1.000
_cell.length_b   1.000
_cell.length_c   1.000
_cell.angle_alpha   90.00
_cell.angle_beta   90.00
_cell.angle_gamma   90.00
#
_symmetry.space_group_name_H-M   'P 1'
#
loop_
_entity.id
_entity.type
_entity.pdbx_description
1 polymer ?
#
loop_
_entity_poly.entity_id
_entity_poly.type
_entity_poly.pdbx_seq_one_letter_code
_entity_poly.pdbx_strand_id
1 'polypeptide(L)'
;MLIFSKNEGKARFNKPLYGLTGNYTLSEGIALPYFLSLVEINRAIDELKIAEQIPASLYTKWSLKELFQREIDEKRVEDEIVKGYLLDPKKLKFFNAITIVLMPKGADGKIQDNFDDSINIEPPPIPWDGTDPDDAQWNNPQTKIANFGGVQFLSFGLSARLRWDEDRVLAVAVDGQHRLWALRTFREDQKFRGGTLRTVEQQTKIPVLFVLLHSDAGFQNVQSEGDYSIRGIARELFTDLNKNAKTVDKARELILDDKSLSAQCVRTLLTKSTAQDAKDRLPLSLVRWQENLNRFDSSYYLNSLVHLDLLVSAILDLKPPRDPMEKKQVFDFIDSIDSALGIDDREIHYEGRSLREYYMEDYCDEDGEPVTPFTRIPENYLNSAIEGFKVNFRPWMLKLLLDFKPYREVLKYAREHNLIEGTFGRFQAQTSKHKGIIREQEIARDGDWNKREILAHQDYIASIKDNQWAFKAIFQKAMIRLGKIVEFDYKCKDTNLGDINDVLKFLDRLYDKNILRVDANLPDYPFRLWTFIATNPGNEKIKVNKAVEDRIFSLLSLWYFGSRKTELDIANGYQFLSRRKLLNFFGAETNKAQWPGCTDAHRTLYKGFDVVTFYGREHEKMKKEQKEDMVRDRFSAILAAGLPELKDQRSFQQESEADDEIDS
;
A
#
# COMPACT_ATOMS: atom_id res chain seq x y z
N MET A 1 -50.73 10.12 -9.85
CA MET A 1 -51.09 9.98 -8.42
C MET A 1 -50.56 8.64 -7.96
N LEU A 2 -49.29 8.61 -7.54
CA LEU A 2 -48.62 7.40 -7.07
C LEU A 2 -48.90 7.29 -5.57
N ILE A 3 -49.68 6.29 -5.19
CA ILE A 3 -49.96 5.98 -3.79
C ILE A 3 -48.69 5.37 -3.20
N PHE A 4 -47.96 6.15 -2.41
CA PHE A 4 -46.95 5.60 -1.51
C PHE A 4 -47.70 4.82 -0.41
N SER A 5 -47.67 3.50 -0.51
CA SER A 5 -48.06 2.64 0.61
C SER A 5 -47.05 2.86 1.74
N LYS A 6 -47.51 3.44 2.86
CA LYS A 6 -46.81 3.43 4.14
C LYS A 6 -46.73 1.99 4.64
N ASN A 7 -45.70 1.26 4.25
CA ASN A 7 -45.30 -0.01 4.83
C ASN A 7 -43.98 0.17 5.60
N GLU A 8 -43.90 1.19 6.46
CA GLU A 8 -42.81 1.28 7.44
C GLU A 8 -43.07 0.24 8.54
N GLY A 9 -42.28 -0.84 8.56
CA GLY A 9 -42.18 -1.74 9.71
C GLY A 9 -42.37 -3.25 9.49
N LYS A 10 -42.70 -3.74 8.29
CA LYS A 10 -42.75 -5.20 8.03
C LYS A 10 -41.45 -5.66 7.36
N ALA A 11 -40.75 -6.60 8.00
CA ALA A 11 -39.54 -7.21 7.46
C ALA A 11 -39.78 -7.79 6.06
N ARG A 12 -38.91 -7.46 5.10
CA ARG A 12 -39.04 -7.86 3.70
C ARG A 12 -38.08 -9.01 3.40
N PHE A 13 -38.42 -10.18 3.90
CA PHE A 13 -37.66 -11.39 3.60
C PHE A 13 -37.74 -11.73 2.11
N ASN A 14 -36.63 -12.20 1.53
CA ASN A 14 -36.64 -12.75 0.19
C ASN A 14 -37.26 -14.16 0.16
N LYS A 15 -37.56 -14.66 -1.04
CA LYS A 15 -38.01 -16.04 -1.22
C LYS A 15 -36.96 -17.02 -0.66
N PRO A 16 -37.33 -18.19 -0.12
CA PRO A 16 -36.35 -19.15 0.35
C PRO A 16 -35.42 -19.63 -0.79
N LEU A 17 -34.15 -19.84 -0.45
CA LEU A 17 -33.20 -20.64 -1.19
C LEU A 17 -33.13 -22.03 -0.57
N TYR A 18 -33.01 -23.05 -1.40
CA TYR A 18 -32.81 -24.43 -0.96
C TYR A 18 -31.49 -24.95 -1.48
N GLY A 19 -30.85 -25.82 -0.72
CA GLY A 19 -29.51 -26.27 -1.05
C GLY A 19 -28.92 -27.20 -0.02
N LEU A 20 -27.59 -27.25 -0.01
CA LEU A 20 -26.82 -28.08 0.89
C LEU A 20 -26.05 -27.23 1.91
N THR A 21 -25.83 -27.76 3.09
CA THR A 21 -24.99 -27.15 4.12
C THR A 21 -23.75 -28.00 4.40
N GLY A 22 -22.67 -27.36 4.83
CA GLY A 22 -21.45 -28.01 5.29
C GLY A 22 -20.60 -27.06 6.12
N ASN A 23 -19.54 -27.58 6.74
CA ASN A 23 -18.66 -26.81 7.61
C ASN A 23 -17.20 -27.03 7.21
N TYR A 24 -16.39 -25.98 7.22
CA TYR A 24 -14.92 -26.11 7.22
C TYR A 24 -14.41 -26.20 8.66
N THR A 25 -13.72 -27.28 9.00
CA THR A 25 -13.17 -27.55 10.34
C THR A 25 -11.68 -27.94 10.27
N LEU A 26 -10.94 -27.33 9.34
CA LEU A 26 -9.55 -27.69 9.04
C LEU A 26 -8.54 -27.20 10.09
N SER A 27 -9.00 -26.40 11.06
CA SER A 27 -8.21 -25.93 12.20
C SER A 27 -8.95 -26.24 13.50
N GLU A 28 -8.22 -26.67 14.52
CA GLU A 28 -8.80 -26.93 15.83
C GLU A 28 -9.41 -25.65 16.42
N GLY A 29 -10.65 -25.74 16.92
CA GLY A 29 -11.39 -24.59 17.42
C GLY A 29 -11.94 -23.64 16.34
N ILE A 30 -11.90 -23.98 15.06
CA ILE A 30 -12.54 -23.17 14.01
C ILE A 30 -13.57 -24.01 13.26
N ALA A 31 -14.81 -23.51 13.19
CA ALA A 31 -15.87 -24.06 12.35
C ALA A 31 -16.49 -22.94 11.51
N LEU A 32 -16.34 -23.00 10.19
CA LEU A 32 -16.94 -22.05 9.26
C LEU A 32 -18.09 -22.71 8.48
N PRO A 33 -19.36 -22.48 8.87
CA PRO A 33 -20.50 -23.04 8.17
C PRO A 33 -20.76 -22.31 6.85
N TYR A 34 -21.19 -23.08 5.86
CA TYR A 34 -21.56 -22.58 4.55
C TYR A 34 -22.84 -23.23 4.03
N PHE A 35 -23.53 -22.51 3.16
CA PHE A 35 -24.73 -22.95 2.45
C PHE A 35 -24.52 -22.82 0.94
N LEU A 36 -24.63 -23.93 0.20
CA LEU A 36 -24.50 -24.00 -1.24
C LEU A 36 -25.88 -24.12 -1.90
N SER A 37 -26.22 -23.21 -2.80
CA SER A 37 -27.49 -23.24 -3.55
C SER A 37 -27.29 -22.96 -5.04
N LEU A 38 -28.25 -23.40 -5.84
CA LEU A 38 -28.35 -23.09 -7.27
C LEU A 38 -29.32 -21.93 -7.46
N VAL A 39 -28.81 -20.78 -7.87
CA VAL A 39 -29.58 -19.53 -7.98
C VAL A 39 -29.80 -19.18 -9.44
N GLU A 40 -31.03 -18.84 -9.82
CA GLU A 40 -31.34 -18.34 -11.16
C GLU A 40 -30.62 -17.03 -11.44
N ILE A 41 -30.17 -16.80 -12.68
CA ILE A 41 -29.39 -15.61 -13.03
C ILE A 41 -30.13 -14.31 -12.66
N ASN A 42 -31.42 -14.20 -12.95
CA ASN A 42 -32.21 -13.01 -12.61
C ASN A 42 -32.17 -12.74 -11.11
N ARG A 43 -32.47 -13.77 -10.32
CA ARG A 43 -32.48 -13.70 -8.86
C ARG A 43 -31.11 -13.35 -8.30
N ALA A 44 -30.04 -13.95 -8.83
CA ALA A 44 -28.68 -13.64 -8.44
C ALA A 44 -28.33 -12.17 -8.72
N ILE A 45 -28.71 -11.63 -9.87
CA ILE A 45 -28.44 -10.22 -10.21
C ILE A 45 -29.22 -9.26 -9.30
N ASP A 46 -30.47 -9.59 -8.98
CA ASP A 46 -31.37 -8.70 -8.23
C ASP A 46 -31.06 -8.70 -6.73
N GLU A 47 -30.84 -9.89 -6.15
CA GLU A 47 -30.65 -10.07 -4.70
C GLU A 47 -29.19 -9.95 -4.25
N LEU A 48 -28.21 -10.31 -5.09
CA LEU A 48 -26.78 -10.26 -4.72
C LEU A 48 -26.16 -8.92 -5.12
N LYS A 49 -25.31 -8.39 -4.25
CA LYS A 49 -24.63 -7.11 -4.45
C LYS A 49 -23.13 -7.30 -4.58
N ILE A 50 -22.52 -6.45 -5.39
CA ILE A 50 -21.08 -6.17 -5.33
C ILE A 50 -20.90 -4.89 -4.49
N ALA A 51 -19.75 -4.75 -3.82
CA ALA A 51 -19.53 -3.58 -2.96
C ALA A 51 -19.52 -2.24 -3.73
N GLU A 52 -19.35 -2.25 -5.07
CA GLU A 52 -19.39 -1.05 -5.91
C GLU A 52 -20.77 -0.35 -5.93
N GLN A 53 -21.87 -1.07 -5.70
CA GLN A 53 -23.26 -0.56 -5.88
C GLN A 53 -23.78 0.40 -4.80
N ILE A 54 -22.96 0.82 -3.83
CA ILE A 54 -23.34 1.86 -2.85
C ILE A 54 -23.33 3.24 -3.54
N PRO A 55 -24.35 4.11 -3.41
CA PRO A 55 -24.45 5.35 -4.19
C PRO A 55 -23.22 6.27 -4.12
N ALA A 56 -22.90 6.93 -5.24
CA ALA A 56 -21.86 7.95 -5.32
C ALA A 56 -22.26 9.17 -4.46
N SER A 57 -21.35 9.64 -3.61
CA SER A 57 -21.58 10.81 -2.77
C SER A 57 -20.25 11.44 -2.36
N LEU A 58 -20.18 12.77 -2.50
CA LEU A 58 -19.05 13.58 -2.00
C LEU A 58 -18.97 13.59 -0.47
N TYR A 59 -20.07 13.32 0.22
CA TYR A 59 -20.15 13.42 1.69
C TYR A 59 -19.92 12.10 2.40
N THR A 60 -19.86 10.99 1.66
CA THR A 60 -19.59 9.69 2.27
C THR A 60 -18.09 9.56 2.56
N LYS A 61 -17.75 9.46 3.85
CA LYS A 61 -16.39 9.18 4.30
C LYS A 61 -16.15 7.68 4.23
N TRP A 62 -15.03 7.30 3.63
CA TRP A 62 -14.65 5.90 3.50
C TRP A 62 -13.31 5.67 4.19
N SER A 63 -13.21 4.57 4.93
CA SER A 63 -11.91 4.05 5.33
C SER A 63 -11.17 3.51 4.10
N LEU A 64 -9.83 3.52 4.14
CA LEU A 64 -8.97 2.93 3.11
C LEU A 64 -9.42 1.49 2.76
N LYS A 65 -9.90 0.78 3.78
CA LYS A 65 -10.33 -0.59 3.74
C LYS A 65 -11.67 -0.81 2.99
N GLU A 66 -12.59 0.16 3.04
CA GLU A 66 -13.90 0.11 2.37
C GLU A 66 -13.84 0.51 0.89
N LEU A 67 -12.86 1.33 0.52
CA LEU A 67 -12.71 1.86 -0.85
C LEU A 67 -12.34 0.80 -1.88
N PHE A 68 -11.63 -0.25 -1.48
CA PHE A 68 -11.02 -1.21 -2.42
C PHE A 68 -11.85 -2.45 -2.75
N GLN A 69 -12.82 -2.81 -1.91
CA GLN A 69 -13.74 -3.89 -2.26
C GLN A 69 -14.65 -3.52 -3.46
N ARG A 70 -14.53 -2.29 -3.97
CA ARG A 70 -15.46 -1.63 -4.90
C ARG A 70 -14.96 -1.49 -6.34
N GLU A 71 -13.75 -1.91 -6.71
CA GLU A 71 -13.25 -1.71 -8.09
C GLU A 71 -13.33 -2.98 -8.94
N ILE A 72 -14.32 -3.03 -9.83
CA ILE A 72 -14.41 -4.02 -10.92
C ILE A 72 -13.72 -3.47 -12.17
N ASP A 73 -12.98 -4.34 -12.86
CA ASP A 73 -12.41 -4.02 -14.17
C ASP A 73 -13.50 -4.19 -15.25
N GLU A 74 -14.30 -3.15 -15.46
CA GLU A 74 -15.44 -3.19 -16.38
C GLU A 74 -15.03 -3.52 -17.82
N LYS A 75 -13.89 -3.01 -18.28
CA LYS A 75 -13.39 -3.29 -19.63
C LYS A 75 -13.08 -4.76 -19.80
N ARG A 76 -12.40 -5.36 -18.82
CA ARG A 76 -12.15 -6.79 -18.78
C ARG A 76 -13.45 -7.60 -18.73
N VAL A 77 -14.42 -7.17 -17.93
CA VAL A 77 -15.73 -7.83 -17.87
C VAL A 77 -16.40 -7.79 -19.23
N GLU A 78 -16.47 -6.63 -19.87
CA GLU A 78 -17.14 -6.47 -21.16
C GLU A 78 -16.42 -7.26 -22.26
N ASP A 79 -15.10 -7.13 -22.38
CA ASP A 79 -14.34 -7.69 -23.50
C ASP A 79 -14.01 -9.18 -23.30
N GLU A 80 -13.54 -9.60 -22.12
CA GLU A 80 -13.13 -10.99 -21.89
C GLU A 80 -14.31 -11.89 -21.49
N ILE A 81 -15.17 -11.44 -20.59
CA ILE A 81 -16.22 -12.29 -20.00
C ILE A 81 -17.53 -12.18 -20.80
N VAL A 82 -18.00 -10.97 -21.11
CA VAL A 82 -19.26 -10.80 -21.83
C VAL A 82 -19.10 -11.15 -23.31
N LYS A 83 -18.22 -10.43 -24.04
CA LYS A 83 -17.98 -10.68 -25.47
C LYS A 83 -17.21 -11.98 -25.71
N GLY A 84 -16.09 -12.16 -25.00
CA GLY A 84 -15.16 -13.27 -25.21
C GLY A 84 -15.61 -14.62 -24.65
N TYR A 85 -16.69 -14.69 -23.86
CA TYR A 85 -17.13 -15.93 -23.22
C TYR A 85 -18.64 -16.15 -23.23
N LEU A 86 -19.44 -15.23 -22.67
CA LEU A 86 -20.90 -15.37 -22.58
C LEU A 86 -21.57 -15.32 -23.96
N LEU A 87 -21.17 -14.38 -24.81
CA LEU A 87 -21.70 -14.18 -26.16
C LEU A 87 -21.09 -15.11 -27.21
N ASP A 88 -19.93 -15.71 -26.94
CA ASP A 88 -19.25 -16.59 -27.90
C ASP A 88 -20.04 -17.89 -28.08
N PRO A 89 -20.67 -18.14 -29.25
CA PRO A 89 -21.48 -19.32 -29.46
C PRO A 89 -20.66 -20.62 -29.50
N LYS A 90 -19.34 -20.54 -29.74
CA LYS A 90 -18.46 -21.70 -29.88
C LYS A 90 -17.85 -22.18 -28.55
N LYS A 91 -17.99 -21.41 -27.48
CA LYS A 91 -17.48 -21.78 -26.15
C LYS A 91 -18.53 -22.48 -25.30
N LEU A 92 -18.08 -23.46 -24.51
CA LEU A 92 -18.85 -24.01 -23.40
C LEU A 92 -18.82 -23.02 -22.23
N LYS A 93 -20.00 -22.72 -21.66
CA LYS A 93 -20.17 -21.77 -20.56
C LYS A 93 -20.31 -22.52 -19.24
N PHE A 94 -19.47 -22.17 -18.28
CA PHE A 94 -19.37 -22.74 -16.95
C PHE A 94 -18.93 -21.64 -15.99
N PHE A 95 -19.69 -21.45 -14.91
CA PHE A 95 -19.33 -20.55 -13.82
C PHE A 95 -19.03 -21.38 -12.59
N ASN A 96 -17.83 -21.20 -12.03
CA ASN A 96 -17.57 -21.68 -10.68
C ASN A 96 -18.47 -20.91 -9.68
N ALA A 97 -18.58 -21.41 -8.45
CA ALA A 97 -19.42 -20.83 -7.41
C ALA A 97 -19.05 -19.36 -7.12
N ILE A 98 -20.08 -18.54 -6.89
CA ILE A 98 -19.91 -17.17 -6.36
C ILE A 98 -19.99 -17.26 -4.84
N THR A 99 -18.97 -16.75 -4.14
CA THR A 99 -18.94 -16.77 -2.68
C THR A 99 -19.55 -15.48 -2.14
N ILE A 100 -20.57 -15.62 -1.30
CA ILE A 100 -21.37 -14.55 -0.72
C ILE A 100 -21.20 -14.56 0.80
N VAL A 101 -21.08 -13.37 1.38
CA VAL A 101 -21.19 -13.16 2.83
C VAL A 101 -22.46 -12.34 3.10
N LEU A 102 -23.25 -12.75 4.09
CA LEU A 102 -24.38 -11.97 4.59
C LEU A 102 -23.87 -10.92 5.58
N MET A 103 -24.12 -9.64 5.29
CA MET A 103 -23.64 -8.52 6.09
C MET A 103 -24.82 -7.75 6.70
N PRO A 104 -24.81 -7.49 8.02
CA PRO A 104 -25.85 -6.70 8.67
C PRO A 104 -25.79 -5.23 8.23
N LYS A 105 -26.94 -4.61 8.04
CA LYS A 105 -27.12 -3.24 7.58
C LYS A 105 -27.91 -2.43 8.61
N GLY A 106 -27.34 -1.31 9.05
CA GLY A 106 -27.98 -0.38 9.97
C GLY A 106 -29.06 0.47 9.30
N ALA A 107 -29.85 1.18 10.11
CA ALA A 107 -30.90 2.08 9.63
C ALA A 107 -30.35 3.24 8.77
N ASP A 108 -29.07 3.60 8.94
CA ASP A 108 -28.36 4.59 8.12
C ASP A 108 -27.82 4.02 6.80
N GLY A 109 -28.11 2.74 6.50
CA GLY A 109 -27.67 2.04 5.30
C GLY A 109 -26.23 1.53 5.34
N LYS A 110 -25.50 1.70 6.46
CA LYS A 110 -24.12 1.22 6.59
C LYS A 110 -24.04 -0.21 7.09
N ILE A 111 -22.98 -0.90 6.67
CA ILE A 111 -22.66 -2.26 7.14
C ILE A 111 -22.19 -2.21 8.60
N GLN A 112 -22.74 -3.09 9.44
CA GLN A 112 -22.39 -3.23 10.86
C GLN A 112 -21.36 -4.34 11.07
N ASP A 113 -20.69 -4.32 12.22
CA ASP A 113 -19.66 -5.32 12.56
C ASP A 113 -20.25 -6.65 13.05
N ASN A 114 -21.46 -6.63 13.61
CA ASN A 114 -22.18 -7.81 14.14
C ASN A 114 -23.67 -7.75 13.79
N PHE A 115 -24.35 -8.90 13.79
CA PHE A 115 -25.81 -8.95 13.73
C PHE A 115 -26.40 -8.41 15.04
N ASP A 116 -27.46 -7.60 14.94
CA ASP A 116 -28.15 -7.07 16.13
C ASP A 116 -29.31 -8.00 16.49
N ASP A 117 -29.04 -8.93 17.41
CA ASP A 117 -30.03 -9.89 17.90
C ASP A 117 -30.93 -9.31 19.00
N SER A 118 -30.69 -8.07 19.45
CA SER A 118 -31.55 -7.40 20.44
C SER A 118 -32.89 -6.95 19.84
N ILE A 119 -32.98 -6.88 18.52
CA ILE A 119 -34.21 -6.58 17.81
C ILE A 119 -34.99 -7.88 17.64
N ASN A 120 -36.03 -8.06 18.46
CA ASN A 120 -37.00 -9.15 18.30
C ASN A 120 -37.75 -8.99 16.96
N ILE A 121 -37.21 -9.61 15.91
CA ILE A 121 -37.87 -9.75 14.63
C ILE A 121 -38.67 -11.05 14.70
N GLU A 122 -39.98 -10.96 14.47
CA GLU A 122 -40.79 -12.17 14.33
C GLU A 122 -40.21 -13.03 13.20
N PRO A 123 -39.81 -14.27 13.49
CA PRO A 123 -39.24 -15.13 12.47
C PRO A 123 -40.29 -15.35 11.39
N PRO A 124 -39.90 -15.26 10.11
CA PRO A 124 -40.85 -15.39 9.02
C PRO A 124 -41.44 -16.82 8.99
N PRO A 125 -42.67 -17.00 8.45
CA PRO A 125 -43.43 -18.24 8.56
C PRO A 125 -42.89 -19.37 7.68
N ILE A 126 -43.17 -20.61 8.06
CA ILE A 126 -42.88 -21.82 7.27
C ILE A 126 -44.21 -22.58 7.11
N PRO A 127 -44.73 -22.77 5.89
CA PRO A 127 -44.15 -22.39 4.60
C PRO A 127 -44.15 -20.87 4.32
N TRP A 128 -43.25 -20.43 3.43
CA TRP A 128 -43.05 -19.04 3.00
C TRP A 128 -44.32 -18.44 2.40
N ASP A 129 -44.86 -19.13 1.42
CA ASP A 129 -46.20 -18.95 0.88
C ASP A 129 -47.02 -19.97 1.67
N GLY A 130 -48.00 -19.54 2.46
CA GLY A 130 -48.81 -20.39 3.35
C GLY A 130 -49.43 -21.64 2.69
N THR A 131 -49.29 -21.79 1.37
CA THR A 131 -49.78 -22.90 0.56
C THR A 131 -48.68 -23.73 -0.14
N ASP A 132 -47.40 -23.38 -0.01
CA ASP A 132 -46.29 -24.10 -0.67
C ASP A 132 -45.98 -25.44 0.04
N PRO A 133 -46.35 -26.59 -0.57
CA PRO A 133 -46.15 -27.89 0.05
C PRO A 133 -44.67 -28.29 0.13
N ASP A 134 -43.84 -27.79 -0.80
CA ASP A 134 -42.41 -28.08 -0.82
C ASP A 134 -41.68 -27.29 0.27
N ASP A 135 -42.16 -26.09 0.62
CA ASP A 135 -41.61 -25.36 1.76
C ASP A 135 -42.15 -25.87 3.11
N ALA A 136 -43.39 -26.39 3.14
CA ALA A 136 -44.04 -26.83 4.38
C ALA A 136 -43.29 -27.96 5.09
N GLN A 137 -42.55 -28.79 4.34
CA GLN A 137 -41.76 -29.90 4.89
C GLN A 137 -40.65 -29.43 5.85
N TRP A 138 -40.22 -28.16 5.76
CA TRP A 138 -39.22 -27.58 6.66
C TRP A 138 -39.77 -27.28 8.06
N ASN A 139 -41.09 -27.31 8.24
CA ASN A 139 -41.73 -27.26 9.54
C ASN A 139 -41.73 -28.65 10.21
N ASN A 140 -40.53 -29.23 10.35
CA ASN A 140 -40.31 -30.55 10.93
C ASN A 140 -39.56 -30.41 12.27
N PRO A 141 -39.97 -31.10 13.35
CA PRO A 141 -39.31 -31.08 14.65
C PRO A 141 -37.80 -31.40 14.65
N GLN A 142 -37.30 -32.11 13.64
CA GLN A 142 -35.89 -32.46 13.49
C GLN A 142 -35.06 -31.36 12.81
N THR A 143 -35.71 -30.30 12.31
CA THR A 143 -35.05 -29.20 11.62
C THR A 143 -34.39 -28.29 12.65
N LYS A 144 -33.09 -28.03 12.48
CA LYS A 144 -32.39 -27.00 13.25
C LYS A 144 -32.72 -25.65 12.64
N ILE A 145 -33.25 -24.74 13.46
CA ILE A 145 -33.64 -23.38 13.05
C ILE A 145 -32.69 -22.39 13.72
N ALA A 146 -32.03 -21.57 12.91
CA ALA A 146 -31.22 -20.44 13.34
C ALA A 146 -31.84 -19.15 12.80
N ASN A 147 -32.27 -18.25 13.69
CA ASN A 147 -32.77 -16.93 13.34
C ASN A 147 -31.87 -15.88 14.01
N PHE A 148 -31.25 -15.00 13.22
CA PHE A 148 -30.31 -13.99 13.75
C PHE A 148 -30.31 -12.77 12.84
N GLY A 149 -30.31 -11.56 13.42
CA GLY A 149 -30.22 -10.27 12.72
C GLY A 149 -30.93 -10.13 11.35
N GLY A 150 -32.13 -10.68 11.18
CA GLY A 150 -32.89 -10.64 9.92
C GLY A 150 -32.56 -11.76 8.92
N VAL A 151 -31.85 -12.80 9.34
CA VAL A 151 -31.57 -14.04 8.58
C VAL A 151 -32.34 -15.19 9.21
N GLN A 152 -32.88 -16.08 8.37
CA GLN A 152 -33.41 -17.36 8.80
C GLN A 152 -32.72 -18.48 8.01
N PHE A 153 -32.02 -19.33 8.74
CA PHE A 153 -31.31 -20.50 8.24
C PHE A 153 -31.86 -21.77 8.88
N LEU A 154 -32.27 -22.72 8.06
CA LEU A 154 -32.79 -24.02 8.48
C LEU A 154 -31.91 -25.13 7.92
N SER A 155 -31.71 -26.19 8.71
CA SER A 155 -30.98 -27.37 8.24
C SER A 155 -31.58 -28.68 8.77
N PHE A 156 -31.59 -29.68 7.90
CA PHE A 156 -31.99 -31.05 8.19
C PHE A 156 -31.05 -32.01 7.45
N GLY A 157 -30.17 -32.69 8.19
CA GLY A 157 -29.06 -33.44 7.61
C GLY A 157 -28.14 -32.52 6.80
N LEU A 158 -27.87 -32.88 5.54
CA LEU A 158 -27.12 -32.03 4.60
C LEU A 158 -28.00 -31.01 3.87
N SER A 159 -29.33 -31.14 3.94
CA SER A 159 -30.23 -30.22 3.26
C SER A 159 -30.41 -28.96 4.09
N ALA A 160 -30.49 -27.81 3.44
CA ALA A 160 -30.70 -26.54 4.10
C ALA A 160 -31.58 -25.58 3.31
N ARG A 161 -32.10 -24.59 4.04
CA ARG A 161 -32.95 -23.50 3.54
C ARG A 161 -32.48 -22.17 4.11
N LEU A 162 -32.32 -21.15 3.27
CA LEU A 162 -31.83 -19.83 3.65
C LEU A 162 -32.73 -18.71 3.09
N ARG A 163 -33.03 -17.72 3.92
CA ARG A 163 -33.60 -16.42 3.50
C ARG A 163 -33.17 -15.30 4.43
N TRP A 164 -33.26 -14.05 3.97
CA TRP A 164 -32.89 -12.86 4.73
C TRP A 164 -33.79 -11.66 4.38
N ASP A 165 -33.88 -10.70 5.31
CA ASP A 165 -34.57 -9.42 5.14
C ASP A 165 -33.70 -8.46 4.31
N GLU A 166 -34.15 -8.11 3.10
CA GLU A 166 -33.41 -7.27 2.16
C GLU A 166 -33.15 -5.85 2.69
N ASP A 167 -33.96 -5.38 3.65
CA ASP A 167 -33.80 -4.05 4.22
C ASP A 167 -32.68 -4.00 5.27
N ARG A 168 -32.39 -5.14 5.90
CA ARG A 168 -31.47 -5.29 7.05
C ARG A 168 -30.22 -6.10 6.75
N VAL A 169 -30.20 -6.90 5.68
CA VAL A 169 -29.08 -7.78 5.35
C VAL A 169 -28.70 -7.60 3.90
N LEU A 170 -27.40 -7.39 3.67
CA LEU A 170 -26.80 -7.33 2.33
C LEU A 170 -26.08 -8.64 2.03
N ALA A 171 -26.47 -9.29 0.94
CA ALA A 171 -25.75 -10.45 0.40
C ALA A 171 -24.64 -9.96 -0.54
N VAL A 172 -23.40 -9.92 -0.03
CA VAL A 172 -22.25 -9.30 -0.74
C VAL A 172 -21.32 -10.36 -1.30
N ALA A 173 -20.98 -10.25 -2.59
CA ALA A 173 -20.00 -11.12 -3.22
C ALA A 173 -18.56 -10.80 -2.75
N VAL A 174 -17.92 -11.77 -2.11
CA VAL A 174 -16.51 -11.72 -1.69
C VAL A 174 -15.58 -12.44 -2.68
N ASP A 175 -16.11 -13.39 -3.44
CA ASP A 175 -15.44 -13.95 -4.63
C ASP A 175 -16.46 -14.07 -5.78
N GLY A 176 -15.98 -13.90 -7.01
CA GLY A 176 -16.82 -13.92 -8.20
C GLY A 176 -17.50 -12.59 -8.53
N GLN A 177 -16.99 -11.46 -8.00
CA GLN A 177 -17.53 -10.13 -8.30
C GLN A 177 -17.56 -9.80 -9.80
N HIS A 178 -16.48 -10.07 -10.55
CA HIS A 178 -16.46 -9.90 -12.02
C HIS A 178 -17.46 -10.80 -12.74
N ARG A 179 -17.74 -12.00 -12.21
CA ARG A 179 -18.70 -12.95 -12.76
C ARG A 179 -20.14 -12.43 -12.55
N LEU A 180 -20.46 -12.02 -11.33
CA LEU A 180 -21.75 -11.41 -11.01
C LEU A 180 -21.98 -10.13 -11.83
N TRP A 181 -20.95 -9.29 -11.95
CA TRP A 181 -21.01 -8.09 -12.78
C TRP A 181 -21.19 -8.41 -14.25
N ALA A 182 -20.48 -9.41 -14.80
CA ALA A 182 -20.65 -9.84 -16.18
C ALA A 182 -22.08 -10.31 -16.48
N LEU A 183 -22.68 -11.09 -15.58
CA LEU A 183 -24.08 -11.52 -15.72
C LEU A 183 -25.04 -10.32 -15.72
N ARG A 184 -24.79 -9.35 -14.84
CA ARG A 184 -25.56 -8.11 -14.80
C ARG A 184 -25.41 -7.30 -16.09
N THR A 185 -24.19 -7.01 -16.52
CA THR A 185 -23.90 -6.30 -17.77
C THR A 185 -24.53 -7.02 -18.96
N PHE A 186 -24.40 -8.35 -19.03
CA PHE A 186 -25.00 -9.17 -20.08
C PHE A 186 -26.52 -9.04 -20.13
N ARG A 187 -27.20 -8.96 -18.98
CA ARG A 187 -28.66 -8.78 -18.89
C ARG A 187 -29.08 -7.34 -19.19
N GLU A 188 -28.46 -6.36 -18.54
CA GLU A 188 -28.96 -4.98 -18.44
C GLU A 188 -28.51 -4.07 -19.58
N ASP A 189 -27.33 -4.30 -20.16
CA ASP A 189 -26.82 -3.45 -21.23
C ASP A 189 -27.68 -3.64 -22.51
N GLN A 190 -28.13 -2.52 -23.07
CA GLN A 190 -28.89 -2.44 -24.33
C GLN A 190 -28.14 -3.08 -25.49
N LYS A 191 -26.80 -3.06 -25.48
CA LYS A 191 -25.96 -3.69 -26.52
C LYS A 191 -26.07 -5.22 -26.54
N PHE A 192 -26.53 -5.84 -25.45
CA PHE A 192 -26.52 -7.30 -25.32
C PHE A 192 -27.92 -7.90 -25.19
N ARG A 193 -28.64 -7.62 -24.10
CA ARG A 193 -29.99 -8.17 -23.83
C ARG A 193 -31.04 -7.11 -23.49
N GLY A 194 -30.64 -5.89 -23.12
CA GLY A 194 -31.55 -4.77 -22.92
C GLY A 194 -32.59 -4.96 -21.80
N GLY A 195 -32.27 -5.79 -20.81
CA GLY A 195 -33.07 -6.00 -19.60
C GLY A 195 -33.71 -7.39 -19.47
N THR A 196 -33.67 -8.25 -20.49
CA THR A 196 -34.32 -9.58 -20.41
C THR A 196 -33.48 -10.69 -21.03
N LEU A 197 -33.20 -11.72 -20.24
CA LEU A 197 -32.51 -12.93 -20.70
C LEU A 197 -33.40 -13.76 -21.61
N ARG A 198 -32.81 -14.50 -22.55
CA ARG A 198 -33.52 -15.43 -23.44
C ARG A 198 -34.01 -16.66 -22.66
N THR A 199 -35.01 -17.36 -23.18
CA THR A 199 -35.58 -18.57 -22.55
C THR A 199 -34.53 -19.61 -22.17
N VAL A 200 -33.54 -19.85 -23.04
CA VAL A 200 -32.43 -20.80 -22.77
C VAL A 200 -31.49 -20.31 -21.66
N GLU A 201 -31.31 -19.00 -21.53
CA GLU A 201 -30.46 -18.39 -20.50
C GLU A 201 -31.18 -18.37 -19.13
N GLN A 202 -32.50 -18.18 -19.13
CA GLN A 202 -33.33 -18.23 -17.92
C GLN A 202 -33.33 -19.59 -17.23
N GLN A 203 -33.11 -20.68 -17.98
CA GLN A 203 -32.96 -22.03 -17.42
C GLN A 203 -31.64 -22.22 -16.66
N THR A 204 -30.68 -21.33 -16.83
CA THR A 204 -29.37 -21.45 -16.17
C THR A 204 -29.48 -21.10 -14.69
N LYS A 205 -29.00 -22.01 -13.85
CA LYS A 205 -28.79 -21.77 -12.43
C LYS A 205 -27.29 -21.78 -12.14
N ILE A 206 -26.82 -20.77 -11.42
CA ILE A 206 -25.42 -20.65 -11.03
C ILE A 206 -25.22 -21.14 -9.59
N PRO A 207 -24.12 -21.84 -9.29
CA PRO A 207 -23.78 -22.20 -7.92
C PRO A 207 -23.41 -20.95 -7.12
N VAL A 208 -23.97 -20.81 -5.92
CA VAL A 208 -23.69 -19.72 -4.98
C VAL A 208 -23.43 -20.30 -3.60
N LEU A 209 -22.29 -19.94 -3.01
CA LEU A 209 -21.84 -20.38 -1.70
C LEU A 209 -21.99 -19.24 -0.70
N PHE A 210 -22.91 -19.36 0.25
CA PHE A 210 -23.11 -18.40 1.32
C PHE A 210 -22.28 -18.82 2.53
N VAL A 211 -21.40 -17.95 3.01
CA VAL A 211 -20.68 -18.15 4.27
C VAL A 211 -21.50 -17.55 5.40
N LEU A 212 -21.76 -18.34 6.44
CA LEU A 212 -22.62 -17.96 7.56
C LEU A 212 -21.74 -17.60 8.76
N LEU A 213 -21.71 -16.32 9.13
CA LEU A 213 -20.84 -15.80 10.18
C LEU A 213 -21.64 -15.51 11.46
N HIS A 214 -22.30 -16.55 12.00
CA HIS A 214 -23.09 -16.45 13.22
C HIS A 214 -23.06 -17.76 14.03
N SER A 215 -22.97 -17.67 15.35
CA SER A 215 -22.87 -18.82 16.25
C SER A 215 -24.07 -19.77 16.13
N ASP A 216 -25.29 -19.23 16.01
CA ASP A 216 -26.51 -20.03 15.82
C ASP A 216 -26.50 -20.83 14.51
N ALA A 217 -25.76 -20.38 13.49
CA ALA A 217 -25.56 -21.12 12.24
C ALA A 217 -24.42 -22.15 12.35
N GLY A 218 -23.74 -22.24 13.50
CA GLY A 218 -22.63 -23.16 13.76
C GLY A 218 -21.24 -22.55 13.58
N PHE A 219 -21.12 -21.22 13.45
CA PHE A 219 -19.82 -20.56 13.36
C PHE A 219 -19.09 -20.62 14.71
N GLN A 220 -17.82 -21.05 14.68
CA GLN A 220 -16.95 -21.10 15.85
C GLN A 220 -15.57 -20.57 15.47
N ASN A 221 -14.98 -19.78 16.35
CA ASN A 221 -13.61 -19.31 16.21
C ASN A 221 -12.99 -19.10 17.60
N VAL A 222 -12.39 -20.15 18.15
CA VAL A 222 -11.81 -20.16 19.51
C VAL A 222 -10.34 -19.67 19.51
N GLN A 223 -9.76 -19.36 18.35
CA GLN A 223 -8.33 -18.99 18.21
C GLN A 223 -8.03 -17.50 18.42
N SER A 224 -9.02 -16.64 18.72
CA SER A 224 -8.70 -15.29 19.21
C SER A 224 -9.60 -14.82 20.34
N GLU A 225 -8.98 -14.22 21.34
CA GLU A 225 -9.62 -13.44 22.39
C GLU A 225 -10.00 -12.00 21.92
N GLY A 226 -9.97 -11.73 20.61
CA GLY A 226 -10.34 -10.44 20.01
C GLY A 226 -11.79 -10.39 19.51
N ASP A 227 -12.43 -9.22 19.62
CA ASP A 227 -13.74 -8.93 19.01
C ASP A 227 -13.69 -9.18 17.49
N TYR A 228 -14.17 -10.32 17.03
CA TYR A 228 -14.35 -10.60 15.60
C TYR A 228 -15.50 -9.77 15.05
N SER A 229 -15.25 -9.07 13.94
CA SER A 229 -16.31 -8.44 13.14
C SER A 229 -16.57 -9.24 11.87
N ILE A 230 -17.84 -9.37 11.49
CA ILE A 230 -18.29 -9.95 10.21
C ILE A 230 -17.56 -9.29 9.04
N ARG A 231 -17.38 -7.97 9.13
CA ARG A 231 -16.62 -7.17 8.17
C ARG A 231 -15.15 -7.60 8.10
N GLY A 232 -14.51 -7.88 9.24
CA GLY A 232 -13.14 -8.40 9.32
C GLY A 232 -12.99 -9.74 8.59
N ILE A 233 -13.84 -10.73 8.94
CA ILE A 233 -13.78 -12.08 8.36
C ILE A 233 -14.08 -12.07 6.86
N ALA A 234 -15.07 -11.29 6.40
CA ALA A 234 -15.38 -11.17 4.98
C ALA A 234 -14.18 -10.67 4.15
N ARG A 235 -13.33 -9.83 4.74
CA ARG A 235 -12.11 -9.34 4.09
C ARG A 235 -10.99 -10.36 4.06
N GLU A 236 -10.83 -11.13 5.12
CA GLU A 236 -9.87 -12.24 5.17
C GLU A 236 -10.21 -13.23 4.05
N LEU A 237 -11.47 -13.67 3.99
CA LEU A 237 -11.96 -14.55 2.93
C LEU A 237 -11.75 -13.94 1.53
N PHE A 238 -12.05 -12.65 1.34
CA PHE A 238 -11.78 -11.97 0.06
C PHE A 238 -10.29 -12.01 -0.30
N THR A 239 -9.41 -11.73 0.66
CA THR A 239 -7.97 -11.64 0.43
C THR A 239 -7.39 -13.01 0.11
N ASP A 240 -7.76 -14.04 0.87
CA ASP A 240 -7.22 -15.38 0.74
C ASP A 240 -7.72 -16.09 -0.53
N LEU A 241 -9.00 -15.91 -0.89
CA LEU A 241 -9.54 -16.47 -2.14
C LEU A 241 -8.88 -15.83 -3.37
N ASN A 242 -8.62 -14.52 -3.35
CA ASN A 242 -8.00 -13.85 -4.49
C ASN A 242 -6.48 -14.04 -4.55
N LYS A 243 -5.76 -14.19 -3.42
CA LYS A 243 -4.32 -14.51 -3.40
C LYS A 243 -3.99 -15.79 -4.19
N ASN A 244 -4.88 -16.78 -4.12
CA ASN A 244 -4.68 -18.09 -4.76
C ASN A 244 -5.21 -18.17 -6.21
N ALA A 245 -6.21 -17.36 -6.60
CA ALA A 245 -6.88 -17.50 -7.90
C ALA A 245 -6.43 -16.50 -8.99
N LYS A 246 -5.80 -15.38 -8.64
CA LYS A 246 -5.05 -14.46 -9.53
C LYS A 246 -4.55 -13.33 -8.65
N THR A 247 -3.24 -13.08 -8.61
CA THR A 247 -2.60 -12.08 -7.72
C THR A 247 -3.38 -10.77 -7.65
N VAL A 248 -3.93 -10.48 -6.47
CA VAL A 248 -4.43 -9.17 -6.07
C VAL A 248 -3.32 -8.14 -6.34
N ASP A 249 -3.68 -7.00 -6.93
CA ASP A 249 -2.77 -5.87 -7.11
C ASP A 249 -2.06 -5.53 -5.78
N LYS A 250 -0.74 -5.24 -5.80
CA LYS A 250 0.05 -4.94 -4.60
C LYS A 250 -0.56 -3.81 -3.76
N ALA A 251 -1.11 -2.77 -4.40
CA ALA A 251 -1.76 -1.68 -3.68
C ALA A 251 -2.98 -2.16 -2.87
N ARG A 252 -3.74 -3.13 -3.40
CA ARG A 252 -4.88 -3.76 -2.73
C ARG A 252 -4.44 -4.66 -1.59
N GLU A 253 -3.39 -5.45 -1.80
CA GLU A 253 -2.78 -6.29 -0.76
C GLU A 253 -2.38 -5.46 0.47
N LEU A 254 -1.68 -4.33 0.26
CA LEU A 254 -1.20 -3.45 1.35
C LEU A 254 -2.29 -2.86 2.23
N ILE A 255 -3.54 -2.88 1.76
CA ILE A 255 -4.67 -2.28 2.43
C ILE A 255 -5.47 -3.32 3.19
N LEU A 256 -5.66 -4.47 2.55
CA LEU A 256 -6.55 -5.52 3.00
C LEU A 256 -5.83 -6.52 3.89
N ASP A 257 -4.54 -6.77 3.66
CA ASP A 257 -3.77 -7.78 4.38
C ASP A 257 -3.41 -7.31 5.79
N ASP A 258 -4.22 -7.75 6.76
CA ASP A 258 -4.01 -7.52 8.18
C ASP A 258 -2.94 -8.47 8.77
N LYS A 259 -2.45 -9.48 8.04
CA LYS A 259 -1.41 -10.41 8.49
C LYS A 259 -0.01 -10.04 7.98
N SER A 260 0.09 -9.14 7.01
CA SER A 260 1.37 -8.65 6.49
C SER A 260 1.94 -7.53 7.37
N LEU A 261 3.10 -7.80 7.97
CA LEU A 261 3.85 -6.81 8.76
C LEU A 261 4.11 -5.53 7.97
N SER A 262 4.56 -5.64 6.71
CA SER A 262 4.85 -4.46 5.88
C SER A 262 3.58 -3.65 5.61
N ALA A 263 2.46 -4.31 5.28
CA ALA A 263 1.17 -3.66 5.07
C ALA A 263 0.69 -2.93 6.34
N GLN A 264 0.87 -3.53 7.51
CA GLN A 264 0.57 -2.89 8.78
C GLN A 264 1.47 -1.67 9.05
N CYS A 265 2.78 -1.79 8.86
CA CYS A 265 3.74 -0.70 9.01
C CYS A 265 3.41 0.48 8.08
N VAL A 266 3.15 0.24 6.78
CA VAL A 266 2.76 1.27 5.81
C VAL A 266 1.50 2.00 6.26
N ARG A 267 0.48 1.29 6.76
CA ARG A 267 -0.77 1.90 7.24
C ARG A 267 -0.58 2.78 8.46
N THR A 268 0.47 2.57 9.27
CA THR A 268 0.79 3.49 10.38
C THR A 268 1.28 4.87 9.90
N LEU A 269 1.81 4.96 8.68
CA LEU A 269 2.31 6.20 8.07
C LEU A 269 1.19 7.10 7.54
N LEU A 270 0.00 6.55 7.37
CA LEU A 270 -1.12 7.17 6.66
C LEU A 270 -2.24 7.55 7.63
N THR A 271 -3.05 8.53 7.24
CA THR A 271 -4.34 8.80 7.91
C THR A 271 -5.29 7.60 7.75
N LYS A 272 -6.18 7.40 8.74
CA LYS A 272 -7.07 6.21 8.80
C LYS A 272 -8.12 6.21 7.67
N SER A 273 -8.49 7.38 7.19
CA SER A 273 -9.54 7.58 6.20
C SER A 273 -9.16 8.64 5.17
N THR A 274 -9.82 8.61 4.01
CA THR A 274 -9.79 9.72 3.06
C THR A 274 -10.51 10.93 3.65
N ALA A 275 -10.13 12.14 3.25
CA ALA A 275 -10.69 13.38 3.80
C ALA A 275 -10.45 13.56 5.31
N GLN A 276 -9.26 13.15 5.76
CA GLN A 276 -8.74 13.37 7.10
C GLN A 276 -7.32 13.93 6.99
N ASP A 277 -7.02 15.02 7.69
CA ASP A 277 -5.65 15.50 7.88
C ASP A 277 -5.11 15.10 9.28
N ALA A 278 -3.79 14.98 9.39
CA ALA A 278 -3.09 14.80 10.64
C ALA A 278 -1.68 15.39 10.52
N LYS A 279 -1.16 15.92 11.64
CA LYS A 279 0.20 16.51 11.67
C LYS A 279 1.30 15.45 11.59
N ASP A 280 1.03 14.24 12.07
CA ASP A 280 1.98 13.14 12.26
C ASP A 280 1.73 11.96 11.30
N ARG A 281 1.05 12.19 10.17
CA ARG A 281 0.73 11.17 9.16
C ARG A 281 0.60 11.80 7.78
N LEU A 282 0.87 11.00 6.74
CA LEU A 282 0.60 11.39 5.36
C LEU A 282 -0.91 11.36 5.09
N PRO A 283 -1.49 12.44 4.54
CA PRO A 283 -2.91 12.46 4.17
C PRO A 283 -3.18 11.49 3.03
N LEU A 284 -4.11 10.55 3.25
CA LEU A 284 -4.45 9.54 2.25
C LEU A 284 -4.98 10.16 0.94
N SER A 285 -5.62 11.34 1.02
CA SER A 285 -6.10 12.10 -0.15
C SER A 285 -4.97 12.53 -1.11
N LEU A 286 -3.71 12.57 -0.64
CA LEU A 286 -2.53 12.94 -1.43
C LEU A 286 -1.61 11.74 -1.74
N VAL A 287 -2.01 10.52 -1.37
CA VAL A 287 -1.25 9.30 -1.65
C VAL A 287 -1.95 8.53 -2.75
N ARG A 288 -1.18 8.07 -3.74
CA ARG A 288 -1.69 7.20 -4.80
C ARG A 288 -1.95 5.81 -4.22
N TRP A 289 -3.21 5.51 -3.97
CA TRP A 289 -3.64 4.20 -3.50
C TRP A 289 -4.34 3.38 -4.58
N GLN A 290 -5.13 4.00 -5.47
CA GLN A 290 -5.99 3.31 -6.45
C GLN A 290 -5.26 2.45 -7.51
N GLU A 291 -3.96 2.61 -7.69
CA GLU A 291 -3.20 1.99 -8.79
C GLU A 291 -1.96 1.22 -8.29
N ASN A 292 -1.60 0.13 -8.96
CA ASN A 292 -0.35 -0.64 -8.74
C ASN A 292 0.93 0.08 -9.18
N LEU A 293 1.06 1.38 -8.92
CA LEU A 293 2.21 2.14 -9.38
C LEU A 293 3.00 2.67 -8.20
N ASN A 294 4.30 2.36 -8.18
CA ASN A 294 5.25 2.97 -7.25
C ASN A 294 5.63 4.41 -7.65
N ARG A 295 5.27 4.84 -8.87
CA ARG A 295 5.61 6.16 -9.41
C ARG A 295 4.56 7.18 -8.96
N PHE A 296 5.03 8.25 -8.33
CA PHE A 296 4.19 9.33 -7.79
C PHE A 296 4.64 10.73 -8.22
N ASP A 297 5.62 10.86 -9.11
CA ASP A 297 6.13 12.14 -9.60
C ASP A 297 5.16 12.88 -10.55
N SER A 298 4.11 12.20 -11.03
CA SER A 298 3.04 12.79 -11.84
C SER A 298 1.86 13.28 -10.99
N SER A 299 1.11 14.26 -11.48
CA SER A 299 -0.15 14.74 -10.86
C SER A 299 0.05 15.27 -9.43
N TYR A 300 -0.98 15.21 -8.59
CA TYR A 300 -1.03 15.81 -7.25
C TYR A 300 -0.45 14.95 -6.11
N TYR A 301 0.03 13.73 -6.40
CA TYR A 301 0.43 12.79 -5.37
C TYR A 301 1.75 13.19 -4.68
N LEU A 302 1.80 13.04 -3.35
CA LEU A 302 3.02 13.13 -2.54
C LEU A 302 3.77 11.81 -2.46
N ASN A 303 3.03 10.70 -2.52
CA ASN A 303 3.58 9.35 -2.46
C ASN A 303 2.61 8.35 -3.12
N SER A 304 2.98 7.07 -3.12
CA SER A 304 2.08 5.96 -3.47
C SER A 304 2.19 4.84 -2.44
N LEU A 305 1.14 4.05 -2.26
CA LEU A 305 1.17 2.93 -1.32
C LEU A 305 2.27 1.93 -1.64
N VAL A 306 2.40 1.58 -2.93
CA VAL A 306 3.43 0.66 -3.41
C VAL A 306 4.83 1.22 -3.14
N HIS A 307 5.02 2.54 -3.25
CA HIS A 307 6.30 3.13 -2.92
C HIS A 307 6.59 3.15 -1.42
N LEU A 308 5.62 3.49 -0.58
CA LEU A 308 5.77 3.43 0.88
C LEU A 308 6.13 2.01 1.34
N ASP A 309 5.54 0.98 0.75
CA ASP A 309 5.90 -0.43 1.00
C ASP A 309 7.35 -0.74 0.62
N LEU A 310 7.82 -0.21 -0.52
CA LEU A 310 9.23 -0.32 -0.91
C LEU A 310 10.17 0.42 0.05
N LEU A 311 9.75 1.54 0.64
CA LEU A 311 10.53 2.26 1.65
C LEU A 311 10.59 1.46 2.96
N VAL A 312 9.44 0.97 3.43
CA VAL A 312 9.34 0.13 4.64
C VAL A 312 10.16 -1.14 4.48
N SER A 313 10.02 -1.85 3.36
CA SER A 313 10.79 -3.06 3.07
C SER A 313 12.30 -2.79 3.07
N ALA A 314 12.73 -1.67 2.50
CA ALA A 314 14.14 -1.31 2.42
C ALA A 314 14.76 -0.92 3.77
N ILE A 315 13.98 -0.34 4.68
CA ILE A 315 14.48 0.03 6.01
C ILE A 315 14.44 -1.13 7.01
N LEU A 316 13.40 -1.96 6.95
CA LEU A 316 13.30 -3.14 7.81
C LEU A 316 14.37 -4.18 7.45
N ASP A 317 14.67 -4.35 6.15
CA ASP A 317 15.71 -5.27 5.65
C ASP A 317 15.58 -6.69 6.23
N LEU A 318 14.34 -7.14 6.41
CA LEU A 318 14.04 -8.46 6.97
C LEU A 318 14.50 -9.56 6.02
N LYS A 319 14.94 -10.67 6.60
CA LYS A 319 15.48 -11.82 5.87
C LYS A 319 14.53 -13.02 6.00
N PRO A 320 13.37 -13.02 5.33
CA PRO A 320 12.44 -14.15 5.40
C PRO A 320 13.14 -15.45 4.94
N PRO A 321 12.86 -16.58 5.60
CA PRO A 321 13.52 -17.84 5.29
C PRO A 321 13.13 -18.29 3.86
N ARG A 322 14.11 -18.76 3.08
CA ARG A 322 13.83 -19.37 1.77
C ARG A 322 13.19 -20.73 1.95
N ASP A 323 13.66 -21.45 2.97
CA ASP A 323 13.06 -22.67 3.46
C ASP A 323 12.50 -22.43 4.87
N PRO A 324 11.17 -22.32 5.03
CA PRO A 324 10.53 -22.09 6.34
C PRO A 324 10.60 -23.30 7.28
N MET A 325 11.17 -24.42 6.82
CA MET A 325 11.48 -25.61 7.61
C MET A 325 12.98 -25.67 7.97
N GLU A 326 13.80 -24.70 7.58
CA GLU A 326 15.23 -24.70 7.91
C GLU A 326 15.50 -23.80 9.11
N LYS A 327 15.83 -24.42 10.25
CA LYS A 327 15.95 -23.77 11.56
C LYS A 327 16.89 -22.56 11.57
N LYS A 328 18.03 -22.63 10.90
CA LYS A 328 18.99 -21.52 10.89
C LYS A 328 18.43 -20.31 10.15
N GLN A 329 17.80 -20.51 8.99
CA GLN A 329 17.14 -19.44 8.25
C GLN A 329 15.97 -18.84 9.03
N VAL A 330 15.21 -19.63 9.78
CA VAL A 330 14.15 -19.10 10.65
C VAL A 330 14.74 -18.25 11.78
N PHE A 331 15.84 -18.69 12.40
CA PHE A 331 16.54 -17.88 13.40
C PHE A 331 17.12 -16.58 12.82
N ASP A 332 17.76 -16.64 11.65
CA ASP A 332 18.26 -15.43 10.96
C ASP A 332 17.11 -14.44 10.66
N PHE A 333 15.92 -14.96 10.37
CA PHE A 333 14.72 -14.14 10.17
C PHE A 333 14.23 -13.51 11.47
N ILE A 334 14.09 -14.29 12.55
CA ILE A 334 13.69 -13.81 13.88
C ILE A 334 14.68 -12.74 14.37
N ASP A 335 15.98 -13.00 14.28
CA ASP A 335 17.02 -12.05 14.69
C ASP A 335 16.95 -10.75 13.88
N SER A 336 16.60 -10.82 12.59
CA SER A 336 16.38 -9.62 11.77
C SER A 336 15.14 -8.83 12.20
N ILE A 337 14.10 -9.50 12.69
CA ILE A 337 12.90 -8.87 13.23
C ILE A 337 13.21 -8.20 14.56
N ASP A 338 13.84 -8.90 15.50
CA ASP A 338 14.20 -8.36 16.81
C ASP A 338 15.16 -7.18 16.69
N SER A 339 16.17 -7.29 15.83
CA SER A 339 17.12 -6.20 15.59
C SER A 339 16.45 -4.94 15.02
N ALA A 340 15.41 -5.09 14.20
CA ALA A 340 14.72 -3.96 13.57
C ALA A 340 13.60 -3.39 14.47
N LEU A 341 12.81 -4.27 15.10
CA LEU A 341 11.52 -3.95 15.71
C LEU A 341 11.50 -4.16 17.22
N GLY A 342 12.59 -4.63 17.83
CA GLY A 342 12.75 -4.60 19.27
C GLY A 342 12.76 -3.16 19.81
N ILE A 343 12.30 -2.97 21.05
CA ILE A 343 12.26 -1.67 21.73
C ILE A 343 13.20 -1.71 22.93
N ASP A 344 14.05 -0.69 23.09
CA ASP A 344 15.00 -0.56 24.20
C ASP A 344 15.87 -1.83 24.40
N ASP A 345 16.41 -2.35 23.29
CA ASP A 345 17.21 -3.58 23.22
C ASP A 345 16.47 -4.86 23.69
N ARG A 346 15.13 -4.84 23.73
CA ARG A 346 14.30 -6.01 24.02
C ARG A 346 13.72 -6.61 22.75
N GLU A 347 13.71 -7.94 22.70
CA GLU A 347 13.06 -8.74 21.67
C GLU A 347 11.55 -8.49 21.62
N ILE A 348 10.95 -8.76 20.46
CA ILE A 348 9.50 -8.76 20.33
C ILE A 348 8.92 -9.93 21.13
N HIS A 349 7.94 -9.62 21.98
CA HIS A 349 7.32 -10.58 22.88
C HIS A 349 5.81 -10.46 22.87
N TYR A 350 5.15 -11.56 23.24
CA TYR A 350 3.72 -11.64 23.50
C TYR A 350 3.53 -12.45 24.79
N GLU A 351 2.80 -11.90 25.76
CA GLU A 351 2.55 -12.54 27.07
C GLU A 351 3.84 -13.01 27.79
N GLY A 352 4.93 -12.28 27.60
CA GLY A 352 6.23 -12.57 28.21
C GLY A 352 7.08 -13.61 27.46
N ARG A 353 6.59 -14.19 26.37
CA ARG A 353 7.35 -15.13 25.51
C ARG A 353 7.93 -14.42 24.30
N SER A 354 9.21 -14.62 24.00
CA SER A 354 9.84 -14.07 22.79
C SER A 354 9.43 -14.84 21.53
N LEU A 355 9.66 -14.25 20.35
CA LEU A 355 9.34 -14.94 19.09
C LEU A 355 10.18 -16.21 18.90
N ARG A 356 11.41 -16.22 19.41
CA ARG A 356 12.32 -17.37 19.40
C ARG A 356 11.80 -18.52 20.28
N GLU A 357 11.34 -18.19 21.50
CA GLU A 357 10.74 -19.17 22.41
C GLU A 357 9.48 -19.79 21.79
N TYR A 358 8.59 -18.95 21.24
CA TYR A 358 7.39 -19.40 20.55
C TYR A 358 7.69 -20.32 19.36
N TYR A 359 8.68 -20.00 18.53
CA TYR A 359 9.07 -20.89 17.43
C TYR A 359 9.58 -22.25 17.95
N MET A 360 10.39 -22.26 19.01
CA MET A 360 10.93 -23.51 19.55
C MET A 360 9.84 -24.40 20.16
N GLU A 361 8.86 -23.82 20.84
CA GLU A 361 7.83 -24.56 21.56
C GLU A 361 6.62 -24.94 20.68
N ASP A 362 6.25 -24.10 19.71
CA ASP A 362 5.03 -24.28 18.90
C ASP A 362 5.31 -24.80 17.47
N TYR A 363 6.55 -24.71 16.97
CA TYR A 363 6.90 -25.13 15.60
C TYR A 363 7.94 -26.25 15.51
N CYS A 364 8.58 -26.60 16.63
CA CYS A 364 9.56 -27.69 16.70
C CYS A 364 9.06 -28.84 17.59
N ASP A 365 9.61 -30.04 17.40
CA ASP A 365 9.42 -31.17 18.32
C ASP A 365 10.34 -31.08 19.56
N GLU A 366 10.28 -32.12 20.40
CA GLU A 366 11.09 -32.24 21.63
C GLU A 366 12.62 -32.25 21.35
N ASP A 367 13.03 -32.68 20.16
CA ASP A 367 14.43 -32.66 19.71
C ASP A 367 14.83 -31.30 19.11
N GLY A 368 13.86 -30.38 18.97
CA GLY A 368 14.04 -29.04 18.43
C GLY A 368 14.12 -29.01 16.90
N GLU A 369 13.61 -30.04 16.22
CA GLU A 369 13.49 -30.10 14.77
C GLU A 369 12.13 -29.54 14.32
N PRO A 370 12.11 -28.69 13.26
CA PRO A 370 10.89 -28.05 12.82
C PRO A 370 9.91 -29.05 12.22
N VAL A 371 8.67 -29.04 12.73
CA VAL A 371 7.55 -29.87 12.25
C VAL A 371 6.49 -29.05 11.51
N THR A 372 6.49 -27.73 11.70
CA THR A 372 5.56 -26.78 11.07
C THR A 372 6.35 -25.66 10.38
N PRO A 373 5.98 -25.22 9.16
CA PRO A 373 6.72 -24.19 8.45
C PRO A 373 6.49 -22.80 9.05
N PHE A 374 7.58 -22.11 9.42
CA PHE A 374 7.54 -20.73 9.91
C PHE A 374 7.67 -19.73 8.75
N THR A 375 6.54 -19.41 8.12
CA THR A 375 6.51 -18.58 6.89
C THR A 375 6.39 -17.08 7.15
N ARG A 376 5.84 -16.68 8.30
CA ARG A 376 5.57 -15.28 8.66
C ARG A 376 5.47 -15.11 10.17
N ILE A 377 5.52 -13.86 10.62
CA ILE A 377 5.28 -13.50 12.02
C ILE A 377 3.85 -13.91 12.43
N PRO A 378 3.68 -14.61 13.57
CA PRO A 378 2.37 -14.95 14.13
C PRO A 378 1.56 -13.71 14.53
N GLU A 379 0.22 -13.80 14.45
CA GLU A 379 -0.67 -12.64 14.60
C GLU A 379 -0.58 -11.96 15.98
N ASN A 380 -0.42 -12.74 17.04
CA ASN A 380 -0.22 -12.26 18.40
C ASN A 380 1.07 -11.44 18.57
N TYR A 381 2.12 -11.69 17.78
CA TYR A 381 3.36 -10.93 17.79
C TYR A 381 3.33 -9.69 16.88
N LEU A 382 2.37 -9.59 15.95
CA LEU A 382 2.32 -8.47 15.00
C LEU A 382 2.16 -7.12 15.71
N ASN A 383 1.34 -7.04 16.77
CA ASN A 383 1.14 -5.79 17.51
C ASN A 383 2.46 -5.30 18.13
N SER A 384 3.22 -6.19 18.76
CA SER A 384 4.53 -5.91 19.36
C SER A 384 5.50 -5.38 18.29
N ALA A 385 5.60 -6.09 17.15
CA ALA A 385 6.42 -5.69 16.02
C ALA A 385 6.03 -4.31 15.43
N ILE A 386 4.73 -4.00 15.37
CA ILE A 386 4.22 -2.71 14.87
C ILE A 386 4.52 -1.57 15.83
N GLU A 387 4.44 -1.79 17.14
CA GLU A 387 4.88 -0.79 18.13
C GLU A 387 6.38 -0.53 17.98
N GLY A 388 7.18 -1.57 17.78
CA GLY A 388 8.59 -1.46 17.39
C GLY A 388 8.80 -0.51 16.21
N PHE A 389 8.03 -0.71 15.14
CA PHE A 389 8.11 0.16 13.96
C PHE A 389 7.73 1.61 14.27
N LYS A 390 6.69 1.82 15.09
CA LYS A 390 6.21 3.16 15.50
C LYS A 390 7.24 3.92 16.33
N VAL A 391 8.07 3.21 17.09
CA VAL A 391 9.15 3.79 17.89
C VAL A 391 10.40 4.02 17.04
N ASN A 392 10.86 2.97 16.35
CA ASN A 392 12.18 2.94 15.74
C ASN A 392 12.26 3.65 14.38
N PHE A 393 11.17 3.65 13.59
CA PHE A 393 11.20 4.08 12.20
C PHE A 393 10.23 5.22 11.89
N ARG A 394 8.98 5.08 12.34
CA ARG A 394 7.90 6.02 11.99
C ARG A 394 8.24 7.50 12.27
N PRO A 395 8.83 7.90 13.42
CA PRO A 395 8.97 9.30 13.77
C PRO A 395 9.88 10.06 12.79
N TRP A 396 11.10 9.56 12.57
CA TRP A 396 12.06 10.20 11.68
C TRP A 396 11.70 10.02 10.21
N MET A 397 11.11 8.89 9.84
CA MET A 397 10.70 8.66 8.45
C MET A 397 9.57 9.61 8.05
N LEU A 398 8.56 9.78 8.90
CA LEU A 398 7.51 10.76 8.64
C LEU A 398 8.04 12.19 8.66
N LYS A 399 9.04 12.49 9.50
CA LYS A 399 9.70 13.79 9.46
C LYS A 399 10.31 14.08 8.08
N LEU A 400 11.02 13.13 7.48
CA LEU A 400 11.52 13.27 6.10
C LEU A 400 10.40 13.40 5.07
N LEU A 401 9.28 12.67 5.24
CA LEU A 401 8.17 12.67 4.29
C LEU A 401 7.19 13.85 4.44
N LEU A 402 7.24 14.58 5.56
CA LEU A 402 6.35 15.69 5.87
C LEU A 402 7.08 17.04 5.90
N ASP A 403 8.29 17.09 6.45
CA ASP A 403 8.98 18.35 6.78
C ASP A 403 10.03 18.75 5.73
N PHE A 404 10.51 17.81 4.90
CA PHE A 404 11.41 18.14 3.79
C PHE A 404 10.71 19.15 2.88
N LYS A 405 11.38 20.29 2.64
CA LYS A 405 10.78 21.50 2.04
C LYS A 405 9.88 21.28 0.83
N PRO A 406 10.26 20.53 -0.23
CA PRO A 406 9.36 20.29 -1.37
C PRO A 406 8.06 19.58 -0.96
N TYR A 407 8.08 18.65 0.00
CA TYR A 407 6.87 17.99 0.47
C TYR A 407 6.04 18.92 1.36
N ARG A 408 6.71 19.69 2.23
CA ARG A 408 6.09 20.72 3.05
C ARG A 408 5.38 21.79 2.21
N GLU A 409 5.95 22.19 1.08
CA GLU A 409 5.36 23.14 0.13
C GLU A 409 4.04 22.61 -0.46
N VAL A 410 4.02 21.35 -0.91
CA VAL A 410 2.80 20.70 -1.41
C VAL A 410 1.75 20.54 -0.30
N LEU A 411 2.16 20.10 0.89
CA LEU A 411 1.26 19.95 2.05
C LEU A 411 0.68 21.29 2.50
N LYS A 412 1.50 22.34 2.52
CA LYS A 412 1.06 23.71 2.85
C LYS A 412 0.00 24.17 1.86
N TYR A 413 0.27 24.07 0.56
CA TYR A 413 -0.70 24.41 -0.47
C TYR A 413 -2.01 23.61 -0.33
N ALA A 414 -1.90 22.30 -0.09
CA ALA A 414 -3.06 21.44 0.09
C ALA A 414 -3.89 21.79 1.32
N ARG A 415 -3.28 22.22 2.42
CA ARG A 415 -3.99 22.68 3.63
C ARG A 415 -4.64 24.04 3.42
N GLU A 416 -3.92 25.00 2.82
CA GLU A 416 -4.43 26.34 2.54
C GLU A 416 -5.66 26.33 1.62
N HIS A 417 -5.71 25.40 0.67
CA HIS A 417 -6.83 25.26 -0.28
C HIS A 417 -7.81 24.14 0.12
N ASN A 418 -7.69 23.59 1.33
CA ASN A 418 -8.54 22.51 1.84
C ASN A 418 -8.64 21.29 0.89
N LEU A 419 -7.55 20.93 0.23
CA LEU A 419 -7.51 19.82 -0.72
C LEU A 419 -7.57 18.45 -0.05
N ILE A 420 -7.22 18.38 1.24
CA ILE A 420 -7.20 17.12 1.98
C ILE A 420 -8.62 16.70 2.34
N GLU A 421 -9.38 17.57 3.02
CA GLU A 421 -10.70 17.27 3.60
C GLU A 421 -11.88 17.82 2.78
N GLY A 422 -11.61 18.79 1.90
CA GLY A 422 -12.59 19.46 1.06
C GLY A 422 -12.94 18.72 -0.22
N THR A 423 -13.52 19.45 -1.18
CA THR A 423 -14.07 18.93 -2.43
C THR A 423 -13.07 18.10 -3.20
N PHE A 424 -11.84 18.59 -3.35
CA PHE A 424 -10.77 17.89 -4.05
C PHE A 424 -10.52 16.50 -3.46
N GLY A 425 -10.20 16.41 -2.17
CA GLY A 425 -9.89 15.14 -1.51
C GLY A 425 -11.07 14.16 -1.53
N ARG A 426 -12.29 14.67 -1.31
CA ARG A 426 -13.53 13.88 -1.40
C ARG A 426 -13.80 13.34 -2.80
N PHE A 427 -13.53 14.13 -3.83
CA PHE A 427 -13.62 13.71 -5.22
C PHE A 427 -12.55 12.67 -5.54
N GLN A 428 -11.30 12.92 -5.11
CA GLN A 428 -10.20 12.00 -5.35
C GLN A 428 -10.35 10.66 -4.63
N ALA A 429 -11.11 10.63 -3.53
CA ALA A 429 -11.44 9.43 -2.80
C ALA A 429 -12.41 8.48 -3.54
N GLN A 430 -13.09 8.95 -4.58
CA GLN A 430 -14.12 8.18 -5.29
C GLN A 430 -13.50 7.19 -6.30
N THR A 431 -14.24 6.13 -6.65
CA THR A 431 -13.88 5.24 -7.77
C THR A 431 -13.86 6.01 -9.08
N SER A 432 -13.14 5.51 -10.09
CA SER A 432 -13.07 6.14 -11.42
C SER A 432 -14.46 6.41 -12.03
N LYS A 433 -15.40 5.49 -11.82
CA LYS A 433 -16.81 5.63 -12.25
C LYS A 433 -17.53 6.74 -11.51
N HIS A 434 -17.44 6.76 -10.18
CA HIS A 434 -18.06 7.80 -9.36
C HIS A 434 -17.47 9.19 -9.66
N LYS A 435 -16.16 9.28 -9.93
CA LYS A 435 -15.53 10.52 -10.42
C LYS A 435 -16.18 10.99 -11.72
N GLY A 436 -16.45 10.09 -12.66
CA GLY A 436 -17.15 10.39 -13.91
C GLY A 436 -18.55 10.97 -13.66
N ILE A 437 -19.37 10.26 -12.87
CA ILE A 437 -20.74 10.66 -12.54
C ILE A 437 -20.78 12.01 -11.81
N ILE A 438 -19.95 12.18 -10.77
CA ILE A 438 -19.89 13.43 -10.00
C ILE A 438 -19.43 14.58 -10.90
N ARG A 439 -18.43 14.34 -11.75
CA ARG A 439 -17.96 15.37 -12.69
C ARG A 439 -19.07 15.83 -13.63
N GLU A 440 -19.83 14.90 -14.23
CA GLU A 440 -20.95 15.25 -15.12
C GLU A 440 -22.05 16.02 -14.38
N GLN A 441 -22.43 15.57 -13.18
CA GLN A 441 -23.45 16.22 -12.35
C GLN A 441 -23.06 17.63 -11.92
N GLU A 442 -21.81 17.83 -11.48
CA GLU A 442 -21.35 19.13 -11.02
C GLU A 442 -21.07 20.07 -12.21
N ILE A 443 -20.54 19.59 -13.34
CA ILE A 443 -20.38 20.40 -14.57
C ILE A 443 -21.74 20.87 -15.10
N ALA A 444 -22.79 20.04 -15.01
CA ALA A 444 -24.14 20.44 -15.41
C ALA A 444 -24.71 21.59 -14.54
N ARG A 445 -24.23 21.74 -13.30
CA ARG A 445 -24.60 22.83 -12.38
C ARG A 445 -23.71 24.05 -12.53
N ASP A 446 -22.41 23.82 -12.68
CA ASP A 446 -21.35 24.82 -12.81
C ASP A 446 -20.30 24.32 -13.81
N GLY A 447 -20.31 24.86 -15.03
CA GLY A 447 -19.45 24.42 -16.13
C GLY A 447 -17.95 24.53 -15.84
N ASP A 448 -17.55 25.41 -14.91
CA ASP A 448 -16.14 25.62 -14.53
C ASP A 448 -15.72 24.81 -13.29
N TRP A 449 -16.64 24.07 -12.65
CA TRP A 449 -16.38 23.34 -11.40
C TRP A 449 -15.15 22.44 -11.49
N ASN A 450 -15.05 21.60 -12.52
CA ASN A 450 -13.94 20.65 -12.64
C ASN A 450 -12.59 21.36 -12.86
N LYS A 451 -12.60 22.51 -13.54
CA LYS A 451 -11.39 23.31 -13.75
C LYS A 451 -10.93 23.96 -12.44
N ARG A 452 -11.86 24.58 -11.71
CA ARG A 452 -11.59 25.30 -10.46
C ARG A 452 -11.26 24.36 -9.31
N GLU A 453 -12.10 23.36 -9.06
CA GLU A 453 -12.03 22.50 -7.88
C GLU A 453 -11.05 21.33 -8.02
N ILE A 454 -10.70 20.92 -9.26
CA ILE A 454 -9.86 19.74 -9.52
C ILE A 454 -8.60 20.09 -10.31
N LEU A 455 -8.74 20.50 -11.58
CA LEU A 455 -7.60 20.59 -12.51
C LEU A 455 -6.58 21.66 -12.08
N ALA A 456 -7.03 22.85 -11.69
CA ALA A 456 -6.14 23.95 -11.27
C ALA A 456 -5.21 23.53 -10.13
N HIS A 457 -5.70 22.75 -9.17
CA HIS A 457 -4.91 22.24 -8.06
C HIS A 457 -3.94 21.13 -8.48
N GLN A 458 -4.36 20.26 -9.42
CA GLN A 458 -3.47 19.24 -9.97
C GLN A 458 -2.30 19.88 -10.73
N ASP A 459 -2.58 20.88 -11.55
CA ASP A 459 -1.58 21.58 -12.35
C ASP A 459 -0.60 22.37 -11.47
N TYR A 460 -1.11 23.05 -10.43
CA TYR A 460 -0.26 23.76 -9.48
C TYR A 460 0.68 22.83 -8.72
N ILE A 461 0.16 21.72 -8.17
CA ILE A 461 1.01 20.75 -7.47
C ILE A 461 2.01 20.11 -8.44
N ALA A 462 1.59 19.81 -9.67
CA ALA A 462 2.49 19.30 -10.70
C ALA A 462 3.64 20.29 -11.00
N SER A 463 3.38 21.60 -10.97
CA SER A 463 4.40 22.64 -11.17
C SER A 463 5.45 22.69 -10.05
N ILE A 464 5.06 22.46 -8.79
CA ILE A 464 6.01 22.34 -7.66
C ILE A 464 6.92 21.12 -7.88
N LYS A 465 6.35 20.04 -8.41
CA LYS A 465 7.03 18.77 -8.62
C LYS A 465 7.90 18.73 -9.87
N ASP A 466 7.71 19.68 -10.77
CA ASP A 466 8.30 19.63 -12.09
C ASP A 466 9.82 19.63 -12.00
N ASN A 467 10.43 18.68 -12.72
CA ASN A 467 11.87 18.58 -12.85
C ASN A 467 12.67 18.52 -11.52
N GLN A 468 12.05 18.01 -10.44
CA GLN A 468 12.67 17.88 -9.12
C GLN A 468 13.01 16.42 -8.79
N TRP A 469 14.20 16.19 -8.23
CA TRP A 469 14.60 14.87 -7.72
C TRP A 469 13.80 14.45 -6.49
N ALA A 470 13.38 15.39 -5.65
CA ALA A 470 12.60 15.12 -4.44
C ALA A 470 11.38 14.24 -4.69
N PHE A 471 10.74 14.35 -5.85
CA PHE A 471 9.55 13.57 -6.19
C PHE A 471 9.84 12.30 -6.99
N LYS A 472 11.10 11.94 -7.22
CA LYS A 472 11.47 10.69 -7.89
C LYS A 472 11.63 9.58 -6.86
N ALA A 473 10.95 8.46 -7.10
CA ALA A 473 10.97 7.28 -6.23
C ALA A 473 12.39 6.82 -5.85
N ILE A 474 13.33 6.79 -6.81
CA ILE A 474 14.71 6.38 -6.54
C ILE A 474 15.47 7.35 -5.61
N PHE A 475 15.15 8.64 -5.66
CA PHE A 475 15.75 9.64 -4.77
C PHE A 475 15.15 9.55 -3.37
N GLN A 476 13.83 9.40 -3.25
CA GLN A 476 13.18 9.26 -1.95
C GLN A 476 13.68 8.00 -1.21
N LYS A 477 13.91 6.88 -1.92
CA LYS A 477 14.59 5.70 -1.35
C LYS A 477 15.99 6.01 -0.81
N ALA A 478 16.81 6.71 -1.60
CA ALA A 478 18.15 7.10 -1.19
C ALA A 478 18.13 8.02 0.05
N MET A 479 17.20 8.98 0.09
CA MET A 479 16.98 9.87 1.23
C MET A 479 16.57 9.11 2.50
N ILE A 480 15.64 8.16 2.39
CA ILE A 480 15.21 7.33 3.55
C ILE A 480 16.37 6.44 4.04
N ARG A 481 17.18 5.88 3.14
CA ARG A 481 18.38 5.12 3.53
C ARG A 481 19.40 5.97 4.29
N LEU A 482 19.60 7.24 3.89
CA LEU A 482 20.44 8.17 4.64
C LEU A 482 19.85 8.45 6.03
N GLY A 483 18.53 8.65 6.12
CA GLY A 483 17.83 8.77 7.40
C GLY A 483 18.03 7.57 8.31
N LYS A 484 17.95 6.34 7.79
CA LYS A 484 18.21 5.10 8.54
C LYS A 484 19.62 5.08 9.14
N ILE A 485 20.64 5.49 8.39
CA ILE A 485 22.02 5.55 8.91
C ILE A 485 22.10 6.45 10.15
N VAL A 486 21.49 7.63 10.08
CA VAL A 486 21.59 8.66 11.13
C VAL A 486 20.71 8.32 12.34
N GLU A 487 19.47 7.88 12.12
CA GLU A 487 18.46 7.72 13.18
C GLU A 487 18.26 6.28 13.67
N PHE A 488 18.88 5.29 13.03
CA PHE A 488 18.71 3.90 13.42
C PHE A 488 20.06 3.19 13.58
N ASP A 489 20.85 3.07 12.51
CA ASP A 489 22.07 2.25 12.56
C ASP A 489 23.13 2.83 13.53
N TYR A 490 23.28 4.16 13.53
CA TYR A 490 24.31 4.90 14.28
C TYR A 490 23.76 5.93 15.29
N LYS A 491 22.45 5.90 15.56
CA LYS A 491 21.84 6.83 16.51
C LYS A 491 22.54 6.78 17.87
N CYS A 492 22.94 7.94 18.38
CA CYS A 492 23.71 8.11 19.62
C CYS A 492 25.09 7.42 19.67
N LYS A 493 25.52 6.71 18.62
CA LYS A 493 26.83 6.04 18.55
C LYS A 493 27.92 6.93 17.94
N ASP A 494 27.54 7.79 16.99
CA ASP A 494 28.46 8.69 16.31
C ASP A 494 27.96 10.14 16.39
N THR A 495 28.67 10.96 17.16
CA THR A 495 28.34 12.38 17.33
C THR A 495 28.56 13.21 16.06
N ASN A 496 29.33 12.71 15.10
CA ASN A 496 29.60 13.43 13.85
C ASN A 496 28.36 13.49 12.95
N LEU A 497 27.52 12.44 13.00
CA LEU A 497 26.39 12.28 12.10
C LEU A 497 25.18 13.15 12.44
N GLY A 498 25.11 13.75 13.64
CA GLY A 498 23.99 14.61 14.04
C GLY A 498 22.67 13.84 14.18
N ASP A 499 21.56 14.51 13.91
CA ASP A 499 20.20 13.94 13.98
C ASP A 499 19.40 14.14 12.67
N ILE A 500 18.15 13.69 12.65
CA ILE A 500 17.26 13.86 11.49
C ILE A 500 16.99 15.33 11.13
N ASN A 501 17.07 16.27 12.09
CA ASN A 501 16.92 17.69 11.79
C ASN A 501 18.10 18.19 10.98
N ASP A 502 19.31 17.71 11.27
CA ASP A 502 20.51 18.05 10.51
C ASP A 502 20.42 17.51 9.08
N VAL A 503 19.91 16.28 8.90
CA VAL A 503 19.60 15.73 7.57
C VAL A 503 18.57 16.59 6.83
N LEU A 504 17.50 17.03 7.51
CA LEU A 504 16.48 17.89 6.90
C LEU A 504 17.04 19.26 6.49
N LYS A 505 17.79 19.93 7.37
CA LYS A 505 18.44 21.21 7.04
C LYS A 505 19.37 21.07 5.84
N PHE A 506 20.13 19.98 5.80
CA PHE A 506 20.99 19.64 4.67
C PHE A 506 20.20 19.49 3.36
N LEU A 507 19.12 18.70 3.37
CA LEU A 507 18.29 18.48 2.19
C LEU A 507 17.58 19.77 1.73
N ASP A 508 17.04 20.54 2.67
CA ASP A 508 16.41 21.85 2.40
C ASP A 508 17.41 22.81 1.76
N ARG A 509 18.67 22.83 2.23
CA ARG A 509 19.74 23.62 1.62
C ARG A 509 20.02 23.20 0.17
N LEU A 510 20.08 21.90 -0.12
CA LEU A 510 20.30 21.42 -1.48
C LEU A 510 19.13 21.79 -2.41
N TYR A 511 17.91 21.72 -1.91
CA TYR A 511 16.72 22.14 -2.64
C TYR A 511 16.77 23.65 -2.94
N ASP A 512 17.07 24.48 -1.95
CA ASP A 512 17.12 25.94 -2.08
C ASP A 512 18.20 26.43 -3.03
N LYS A 513 19.32 25.69 -3.11
CA LYS A 513 20.40 25.96 -4.07
C LYS A 513 20.14 25.36 -5.46
N ASN A 514 18.95 24.83 -5.72
CA ASN A 514 18.56 24.18 -6.97
C ASN A 514 19.45 22.98 -7.37
N ILE A 515 20.18 22.38 -6.41
CA ILE A 515 21.04 21.22 -6.64
C ILE A 515 20.19 19.97 -6.93
N LEU A 516 19.00 19.91 -6.33
CA LEU A 516 18.06 18.79 -6.51
C LEU A 516 17.19 18.90 -7.77
N ARG A 517 17.43 19.88 -8.66
CA ARG A 517 16.80 19.88 -9.98
C ARG A 517 17.41 18.78 -10.85
N VAL A 518 16.59 18.09 -11.64
CA VAL A 518 17.08 17.05 -12.57
C VAL A 518 17.98 17.66 -13.65
N ASP A 519 17.73 18.91 -14.03
CA ASP A 519 18.54 19.69 -14.97
C ASP A 519 19.66 20.52 -14.31
N ALA A 520 19.98 20.31 -13.02
CA ALA A 520 20.97 21.11 -12.32
C ALA A 520 22.32 21.17 -13.06
N ASN A 521 22.84 22.38 -13.25
CA ASN A 521 24.10 22.61 -13.94
C ASN A 521 25.29 22.29 -13.04
N LEU A 522 26.38 21.76 -13.61
CA LEU A 522 27.67 21.72 -12.95
C LEU A 522 28.56 22.82 -13.56
N PRO A 523 28.92 23.87 -12.79
CA PRO A 523 29.76 24.95 -13.29
C PRO A 523 31.07 24.43 -13.88
N ASP A 524 31.55 25.05 -14.95
CA ASP A 524 32.82 24.73 -15.63
C ASP A 524 32.84 23.37 -16.36
N TYR A 525 31.70 22.67 -16.49
CA TYR A 525 31.61 21.44 -17.26
C TYR A 525 30.47 21.45 -18.29
N PRO A 526 30.65 20.75 -19.43
CA PRO A 526 29.61 20.66 -20.47
C PRO A 526 28.44 19.75 -20.08
N PHE A 527 28.57 18.97 -19.00
CA PHE A 527 27.55 18.02 -18.54
C PHE A 527 26.85 18.51 -17.27
N ARG A 528 25.53 18.32 -17.22
CA ARG A 528 24.71 18.55 -16.02
C ARG A 528 25.20 17.74 -14.82
N LEU A 529 24.91 18.23 -13.62
CA LEU A 529 25.33 17.65 -12.34
C LEU A 529 25.03 16.15 -12.25
N TRP A 530 23.80 15.76 -12.58
CA TRP A 530 23.31 14.40 -12.43
C TRP A 530 23.72 13.44 -13.55
N THR A 531 24.44 13.94 -14.56
CA THR A 531 24.97 13.12 -15.66
C THR A 531 25.97 12.11 -15.12
N PHE A 532 25.85 10.85 -15.56
CA PHE A 532 26.60 9.69 -15.05
C PHE A 532 26.26 9.24 -13.63
N ILE A 533 25.59 10.07 -12.83
CA ILE A 533 25.02 9.64 -11.54
C ILE A 533 23.69 8.93 -11.80
N ALA A 534 22.75 9.65 -12.42
CA ALA A 534 21.38 9.20 -12.59
C ALA A 534 20.76 9.50 -13.96
N THR A 535 21.34 10.41 -14.75
CA THR A 535 20.87 10.70 -16.13
C THR A 535 21.82 10.16 -17.19
N ASN A 536 21.24 9.83 -18.35
CA ASN A 536 21.98 9.44 -19.55
C ASN A 536 22.67 10.66 -20.19
N PRO A 537 23.96 10.58 -20.56
CA PRO A 537 24.65 11.69 -21.22
C PRO A 537 24.11 12.02 -22.62
N GLY A 538 23.49 11.06 -23.32
CA GLY A 538 23.02 11.26 -24.70
C GLY A 538 21.59 11.77 -24.86
N ASN A 539 20.69 11.48 -23.91
CA ASN A 539 19.27 11.84 -24.02
C ASN A 539 18.68 12.44 -22.73
N GLU A 540 19.52 12.65 -21.72
CA GLU A 540 19.18 13.24 -20.42
C GLU A 540 18.07 12.51 -19.64
N LYS A 541 17.63 11.33 -20.11
CA LYS A 541 16.60 10.53 -19.42
C LYS A 541 17.18 9.94 -18.13
N ILE A 542 16.34 9.91 -17.11
CA ILE A 542 16.62 9.25 -15.83
C ILE A 542 16.75 7.75 -16.05
N LYS A 543 17.82 7.16 -15.54
CA LYS A 543 17.99 5.71 -15.43
C LYS A 543 17.32 5.23 -14.15
N VAL A 544 16.46 4.22 -14.25
CA VAL A 544 15.76 3.65 -13.08
C VAL A 544 16.24 2.22 -12.88
N ASN A 545 17.29 2.03 -12.07
CA ASN A 545 17.77 0.72 -11.64
C ASN A 545 18.49 0.82 -10.29
N LYS A 546 18.79 -0.34 -9.68
CA LYS A 546 19.41 -0.39 -8.35
C LYS A 546 20.79 0.30 -8.29
N ALA A 547 21.62 0.14 -9.32
CA ALA A 547 22.93 0.79 -9.38
C ALA A 547 22.85 2.33 -9.46
N VAL A 548 21.78 2.89 -10.02
CA VAL A 548 21.53 4.34 -9.99
C VAL A 548 21.07 4.77 -8.61
N GLU A 549 20.16 4.02 -7.99
CA GLU A 549 19.70 4.27 -6.61
C GLU A 549 20.90 4.28 -5.64
N ASP A 550 21.81 3.32 -5.75
CA ASP A 550 23.02 3.23 -4.91
C ASP A 550 23.99 4.39 -5.16
N ARG A 551 24.10 4.89 -6.39
CA ARG A 551 24.90 6.09 -6.70
C ARG A 551 24.26 7.36 -6.15
N ILE A 552 22.94 7.53 -6.25
CA ILE A 552 22.23 8.67 -5.63
C ILE A 552 22.42 8.64 -4.12
N PHE A 553 22.22 7.47 -3.49
CA PHE A 553 22.44 7.28 -2.06
C PHE A 553 23.88 7.63 -1.66
N SER A 554 24.87 7.08 -2.37
CA SER A 554 26.29 7.35 -2.12
C SER A 554 26.62 8.84 -2.23
N LEU A 555 26.02 9.54 -3.20
CA LEU A 555 26.22 10.98 -3.37
C LEU A 555 25.60 11.77 -2.22
N LEU A 556 24.37 11.45 -1.84
CA LEU A 556 23.71 12.09 -0.70
C LEU A 556 24.50 11.86 0.59
N SER A 557 25.00 10.65 0.82
CA SER A 557 25.86 10.34 1.98
C SER A 557 27.13 11.18 1.98
N LEU A 558 27.87 11.24 0.87
CA LEU A 558 29.10 12.04 0.82
C LEU A 558 28.86 13.55 0.93
N TRP A 559 27.78 14.07 0.35
CA TRP A 559 27.39 15.47 0.55
C TRP A 559 27.00 15.75 2.00
N TYR A 560 26.26 14.83 2.64
CA TYR A 560 25.89 14.98 4.05
C TYR A 560 27.13 14.93 4.95
N PHE A 561 27.97 13.92 4.78
CA PHE A 561 29.21 13.77 5.55
C PHE A 561 30.16 14.93 5.33
N GLY A 562 30.30 15.41 4.09
CA GLY A 562 31.08 16.61 3.78
C GLY A 562 30.55 17.84 4.51
N SER A 563 29.22 18.03 4.57
CA SER A 563 28.61 19.15 5.30
C SER A 563 28.95 19.08 6.79
N ARG A 564 28.72 17.92 7.39
CA ARG A 564 28.97 17.67 8.82
C ARG A 564 30.45 17.83 9.16
N LYS A 565 31.34 17.25 8.36
CA LYS A 565 32.79 17.39 8.53
C LYS A 565 33.21 18.86 8.48
N THR A 566 32.67 19.61 7.51
CA THR A 566 32.94 21.03 7.37
C THR A 566 32.47 21.83 8.59
N GLU A 567 31.25 21.58 9.07
CA GLU A 567 30.70 22.21 10.27
C GLU A 567 31.54 21.91 11.53
N LEU A 568 31.98 20.65 11.68
CA LEU A 568 32.85 20.24 12.79
C LEU A 568 34.24 20.87 12.71
N ASP A 569 34.81 20.98 11.51
CA ASP A 569 36.11 21.63 11.32
C ASP A 569 36.04 23.11 11.69
N ILE A 570 34.98 23.81 11.27
CA ILE A 570 34.73 25.19 11.65
C ILE A 570 34.60 25.33 13.17
N ALA A 571 33.79 24.47 13.80
CA ALA A 571 33.58 24.50 15.24
C ALA A 571 34.87 24.25 16.04
N ASN A 572 35.79 23.46 15.50
CA ASN A 572 37.08 23.15 16.11
C ASN A 572 38.22 24.09 15.68
N GLY A 573 37.96 25.07 14.81
CA GLY A 573 38.97 26.01 14.30
C GLY A 573 39.96 25.40 13.30
N TYR A 574 39.64 24.25 12.68
CA TYR A 574 40.46 23.65 11.64
C TYR A 574 40.26 24.35 10.28
N GLN A 575 41.30 24.36 9.45
CA GLN A 575 41.18 24.83 8.07
C GLN A 575 40.33 23.88 7.23
N PHE A 576 39.57 24.44 6.29
CA PHE A 576 38.78 23.66 5.35
C PHE A 576 39.65 22.78 4.46
N LEU A 577 39.23 21.54 4.28
CA LEU A 577 39.81 20.68 3.26
C LEU A 577 39.37 21.16 1.87
N SER A 578 40.33 21.29 0.95
CA SER A 578 40.01 21.53 -0.47
C SER A 578 39.15 20.39 -1.03
N ARG A 579 38.44 20.63 -2.14
CA ARG A 579 37.59 19.62 -2.80
C ARG A 579 38.29 18.27 -3.03
N ARG A 580 39.59 18.30 -3.36
CA ARG A 580 40.42 17.11 -3.57
C ARG A 580 40.84 16.46 -2.24
N LYS A 581 41.25 17.27 -1.25
CA LYS A 581 41.61 16.76 0.09
C LYS A 581 40.41 16.09 0.78
N LEU A 582 39.21 16.67 0.65
CA LEU A 582 37.97 16.10 1.20
C LEU A 582 37.57 14.79 0.48
N LEU A 583 37.72 14.73 -0.84
CA LEU A 583 37.47 13.50 -1.60
C LEU A 583 38.42 12.37 -1.17
N ASN A 584 39.72 12.68 -1.03
CA ASN A 584 40.72 11.73 -0.56
C ASN A 584 40.45 11.29 0.90
N PHE A 585 39.99 12.22 1.75
CA PHE A 585 39.58 11.92 3.12
C PHE A 585 38.49 10.83 3.14
N PHE A 586 37.40 10.98 2.39
CA PHE A 586 36.35 9.96 2.35
C PHE A 586 36.74 8.68 1.59
N GLY A 587 37.81 8.72 0.79
CA GLY A 587 38.37 7.54 0.13
C GLY A 587 39.27 6.68 1.03
N ALA A 588 39.74 7.21 2.17
CA ALA A 588 40.67 6.52 3.06
C ALA A 588 39.95 5.61 4.08
N GLU A 589 40.39 4.34 4.16
CA GLU A 589 39.82 3.34 5.09
C GLU A 589 39.93 3.74 6.57
N THR A 590 40.92 4.58 6.92
CA THR A 590 41.10 5.10 8.28
C THR A 590 39.91 5.93 8.77
N ASN A 591 39.12 6.50 7.87
CA ASN A 591 38.01 7.39 8.23
C ASN A 591 36.66 6.66 8.34
N LYS A 592 36.60 5.37 8.01
CA LYS A 592 35.37 4.56 8.04
C LYS A 592 34.74 4.46 9.43
N ALA A 593 35.55 4.51 10.49
CA ALA A 593 35.08 4.44 11.88
C ALA A 593 34.28 5.69 12.30
N GLN A 594 34.60 6.86 11.74
CA GLN A 594 33.96 8.15 12.06
C GLN A 594 32.91 8.57 11.01
N TRP A 595 32.90 7.90 9.86
CA TRP A 595 32.06 8.21 8.71
C TRP A 595 31.61 6.90 8.07
N PRO A 596 30.62 6.21 8.67
CA PRO A 596 30.26 4.87 8.27
C PRO A 596 29.81 4.81 6.81
N GLY A 597 30.40 3.87 6.06
CA GLY A 597 30.10 3.65 4.64
C GLY A 597 30.68 4.70 3.68
N CYS A 598 31.48 5.68 4.15
CA CYS A 598 32.03 6.73 3.28
C CYS A 598 32.95 6.18 2.17
N THR A 599 33.78 5.17 2.47
CA THR A 599 34.67 4.54 1.50
C THR A 599 33.90 3.75 0.44
N ASP A 600 32.84 3.06 0.84
CA ASP A 600 31.96 2.33 -0.07
C ASP A 600 31.14 3.30 -0.97
N ALA A 601 30.69 4.42 -0.42
CA ALA A 601 30.05 5.49 -1.18
C ALA A 601 31.00 6.13 -2.20
N HIS A 602 32.24 6.42 -1.78
CA HIS A 602 33.31 6.90 -2.67
C HIS A 602 33.57 5.92 -3.82
N ARG A 603 33.77 4.64 -3.50
CA ARG A 603 34.03 3.57 -4.49
C ARG A 603 32.86 3.40 -5.47
N THR A 604 31.63 3.46 -4.98
CA THR A 604 30.41 3.32 -5.79
C THR A 604 30.29 4.46 -6.81
N LEU A 605 30.55 5.70 -6.40
CA LEU A 605 30.52 6.85 -7.30
C LEU A 605 31.70 6.85 -8.28
N TYR A 606 32.91 6.54 -7.81
CA TYR A 606 34.10 6.47 -8.66
C TYR A 606 33.89 5.50 -9.84
N LYS A 607 33.38 4.28 -9.56
CA LYS A 607 33.02 3.30 -10.59
C LYS A 607 31.94 3.79 -11.55
N GLY A 608 31.09 4.73 -11.12
CA GLY A 608 30.07 5.34 -11.96
C GLY A 608 30.62 6.27 -13.05
N PHE A 609 31.81 6.85 -12.82
CA PHE A 609 32.50 7.74 -13.76
C PHE A 609 33.58 7.02 -14.58
N ASP A 610 34.16 5.93 -14.06
CA ASP A 610 35.13 5.10 -14.78
C ASP A 610 34.44 4.22 -15.85
N VAL A 611 33.93 4.86 -16.89
CA VAL A 611 33.22 4.22 -18.00
C VAL A 611 33.65 4.82 -19.33
N VAL A 612 33.69 3.98 -20.38
CA VAL A 612 34.05 4.39 -21.76
C VAL A 612 33.25 5.63 -22.23
N THR A 613 31.98 5.72 -21.84
CA THR A 613 31.11 6.83 -22.24
C THR A 613 31.54 8.18 -21.64
N PHE A 614 32.18 8.16 -20.46
CA PHE A 614 32.69 9.36 -19.81
C PHE A 614 33.97 9.87 -20.48
N TYR A 615 34.86 8.96 -20.88
CA TYR A 615 36.12 9.29 -21.56
C TYR A 615 35.95 9.67 -23.04
N GLY A 616 34.80 9.36 -23.64
CA GLY A 616 34.51 9.69 -25.03
C GLY A 616 35.25 8.80 -26.04
N ARG A 617 35.28 9.24 -27.31
CA ARG A 617 35.78 8.43 -28.44
C ARG A 617 37.28 8.13 -28.36
N GLU A 618 38.04 8.92 -27.62
CA GLU A 618 39.50 8.80 -27.53
C GLU A 618 40.00 8.00 -26.32
N HIS A 619 39.09 7.34 -25.59
CA HIS A 619 39.44 6.65 -24.35
C HIS A 619 40.53 5.57 -24.51
N GLU A 620 40.66 4.94 -25.68
CA GLU A 620 41.72 3.94 -25.94
C GLU A 620 43.11 4.57 -26.03
N LYS A 621 43.19 5.86 -26.36
CA LYS A 621 44.44 6.61 -26.50
C LYS A 621 44.87 7.28 -25.18
N MET A 622 43.97 7.36 -24.20
CA MET A 622 44.24 8.00 -22.90
C MET A 622 45.05 7.08 -22.00
N LYS A 623 46.10 7.62 -21.37
CA LYS A 623 46.86 6.93 -20.33
C LYS A 623 45.98 6.71 -19.09
N LYS A 624 46.28 5.68 -18.30
CA LYS A 624 45.55 5.37 -17.07
C LYS A 624 45.50 6.56 -16.10
N GLU A 625 46.62 7.23 -15.89
CA GLU A 625 46.74 8.43 -15.04
C GLU A 625 45.82 9.56 -15.49
N GLN A 626 45.72 9.80 -16.80
CA GLN A 626 44.83 10.82 -17.37
C GLN A 626 43.35 10.48 -17.10
N LYS A 627 42.98 9.20 -17.24
CA LYS A 627 41.62 8.73 -16.92
C LYS A 627 41.30 8.89 -15.44
N GLU A 628 42.24 8.56 -14.58
CA GLU A 628 42.09 8.68 -13.12
C GLU A 628 41.94 10.16 -12.70
N ASP A 629 42.73 11.07 -13.27
CA ASP A 629 42.66 12.51 -12.98
C ASP A 629 41.34 13.13 -13.49
N MET A 630 40.88 12.75 -14.69
CA MET A 630 39.56 13.19 -15.21
C MET A 630 38.41 12.77 -14.30
N VAL A 631 38.42 11.52 -13.81
CA VAL A 631 37.41 11.03 -12.87
C VAL A 631 37.49 11.79 -11.54
N ARG A 632 38.69 11.98 -11.00
CA ARG A 632 38.90 12.71 -9.74
C ARG A 632 38.45 14.15 -9.84
N ASP A 633 38.81 14.85 -10.90
CA ASP A 633 38.40 16.24 -11.13
C ASP A 633 36.88 16.36 -11.21
N ARG A 634 36.23 15.54 -12.06
CA ARG A 634 34.77 15.52 -12.18
C ARG A 634 34.08 15.18 -10.86
N PHE A 635 34.55 14.15 -10.15
CA PHE A 635 33.96 13.74 -8.89
C PHE A 635 34.14 14.82 -7.81
N SER A 636 35.31 15.44 -7.71
CA SER A 636 35.55 16.54 -6.78
C SER A 636 34.65 17.74 -7.05
N ALA A 637 34.36 18.06 -8.32
CA ALA A 637 33.43 19.11 -8.70
C ALA A 637 31.98 18.79 -8.31
N ILE A 638 31.54 17.55 -8.52
CA ILE A 638 30.21 17.08 -8.11
C ILE A 638 30.09 17.09 -6.58
N LEU A 639 31.12 16.67 -5.85
CA LEU A 639 31.16 16.73 -4.40
C LEU A 639 31.01 18.19 -3.91
N ALA A 640 31.80 19.11 -4.49
CA ALA A 640 31.73 20.54 -4.17
C ALA A 640 30.38 21.18 -4.51
N ALA A 641 29.65 20.67 -5.51
CA ALA A 641 28.33 21.20 -5.87
C ALA A 641 27.28 21.05 -4.74
N GLY A 642 27.37 19.98 -3.94
CA GLY A 642 26.50 19.77 -2.78
C GLY A 642 27.03 20.36 -1.47
N LEU A 643 28.20 21.01 -1.51
CA LEU A 643 28.89 21.64 -0.40
C LEU A 643 29.10 23.13 -0.70
N PRO A 644 28.01 23.94 -0.74
CA PRO A 644 28.10 25.36 -1.09
C PRO A 644 29.08 26.14 -0.20
N GLU A 645 29.34 25.68 1.02
CA GLU A 645 30.32 26.25 1.96
C GLU A 645 31.74 26.32 1.38
N LEU A 646 32.07 25.43 0.42
CA LEU A 646 33.36 25.42 -0.26
C LEU A 646 33.46 26.47 -1.39
N LYS A 647 32.35 27.04 -1.87
CA LYS A 647 32.37 28.01 -2.99
C LYS A 647 32.64 29.45 -2.54
N ASP A 648 32.22 29.82 -1.34
CA ASP A 648 32.41 31.18 -0.80
C ASP A 648 33.88 31.51 -0.46
N GLN A 649 34.80 30.55 -0.67
CA GLN A 649 36.24 30.70 -0.39
C GLN A 649 37.06 31.28 -1.56
N ARG A 650 36.53 31.29 -2.79
CA ARG A 650 37.26 31.88 -3.94
C ARG A 650 37.54 33.37 -3.76
N SER A 651 36.83 34.07 -2.88
CA SER A 651 37.11 35.47 -2.53
C SER A 651 38.24 35.67 -1.51
N PHE A 652 38.75 34.61 -0.86
CA PHE A 652 39.79 34.73 0.18
C PHE A 652 41.13 34.04 -0.16
N GLN A 653 41.19 33.15 -1.16
CA GLN A 653 42.38 32.33 -1.43
C GLN A 653 43.09 32.59 -2.77
N GLN A 654 42.76 33.66 -3.49
CA GLN A 654 43.49 34.04 -4.72
C GLN A 654 44.97 34.40 -4.51
N GLU A 655 45.49 34.40 -3.27
CA GLU A 655 46.90 34.68 -2.96
C GLU A 655 47.76 33.45 -2.62
N SER A 656 47.22 32.21 -2.51
CA SER A 656 48.03 31.07 -2.00
C SER A 656 48.06 29.79 -2.85
N GLU A 657 47.40 29.73 -4.01
CA GLU A 657 47.39 28.49 -4.83
C GLU A 657 48.66 28.28 -5.68
N ALA A 658 49.67 29.14 -5.58
CA ALA A 658 50.93 29.01 -6.34
C ALA A 658 51.96 28.04 -5.72
N ASP A 659 51.82 27.67 -4.44
CA ASP A 659 52.89 26.97 -3.71
C ASP A 659 52.65 25.47 -3.44
N ASP A 660 51.46 24.93 -3.72
CA ASP A 660 51.11 23.51 -3.41
C ASP A 660 51.43 22.53 -4.58
N GLU A 661 52.09 22.97 -5.66
CA GLU A 661 52.48 22.12 -6.81
C GLU A 661 53.87 21.44 -6.67
N ILE A 662 54.55 21.60 -5.52
CA ILE A 662 55.85 20.99 -5.27
C ILE A 662 55.76 20.11 -4.02
N ASP A 663 55.28 18.88 -4.19
CA ASP A 663 55.81 17.68 -3.52
C ASP A 663 54.98 16.47 -3.99
N SER A 664 55.46 15.88 -5.08
CA SER A 664 55.03 14.60 -5.65
C SER A 664 55.91 13.46 -5.20
#